data_AF-A6Q3E6-F1
#
_entry.id   AF-A6Q3E6-F1
#
_cell.length_a   1.000
_cell.length_b   1.000
_cell.length_c   1.000
_cell.angle_alpha   90.00
_cell.angle_beta   90.00
_cell.angle_gamma   90.00
#
_symmetry.space_group_name_H-M   'P 1'
#
loop_
_entity.id
_entity.type
_entity.pdbx_description
1 polymer ?
#
loop_
_entity_poly.entity_id
_entity_poly.type
_entity_poly.pdbx_seq_one_letter_code
_entity_poly.pdbx_strand_id
1 'polypeptide(L)'
;MKHNYLSYQDTIQFLEDMVKRYPHLIQVQTIGTTWENRPIILATISQNVEFAHLKPALLYTGTIHAREWIGNELAVAFIRYILTHSSSNPKVMEALAKSTLYIVPVLNPDGFEYSRTHYSFWRKNRRKNPDGSYGVDLNRNFSVGWVKSSNYSSNIYGGPAPFSEPETKAIKEFVNSHPNITIALDYHSQGNVFFPAHKFNHEAEIDGTDLNVLCANMNYEIFKVTGRKYGIHRGKPPTKLISGSGREYYYSKGILASVVEVGTKNIPDYLQNMSESINENIPALLYALTEASNYAPLHPPRVEFFTIKESSSNAVTLQWEYDIEANTGVYFEIYRNEQHKEACREPSLIGTTTQLEFTDSDRESGKLYFYYIRPVNLLSKQKGPFAPQVKVMTTLERDEFFRNLFPAPKDIGYVAQKSNKNADHFGKNSLFVGVNETLGISYGVIRFKLDSVSLQALIKEAKISLYPLNRVNVKIEKYGEWSISIIENVDDITDFDQIHNAKVIQTLGETIPSQQLTQGIWKTWSFNSYERELLQEAIKKGEVLFRIQGPTKLPLGSDSQMMMFDIGYGPFGGGIHYRPHLDFKYTLPPVKLEIDPNKLATISSDGVTLDTLSCGFDDNGKVVYGFMEFDLASLPEADTTVITNAFIKIHNKPIKPSGEDIRYLIELVDLEELDYEKIEKRESLGFIDYEVSETELAKKDTHLFLFDTSSKIELENAHAQNRKVGFIIRPTKASQTKHHIIDWYDKKSQNEVKLDIEYIKRRKKPVGGVKNLRAKVEKGMVKLTWENPTDEDFVGAYVVRNRFHPPRNPHDGVKLYAGKDNYTYDNFGNTKIEKYYAVFTYDNVPNYSEPVILHY
;
A
#
# COMPACT_ATOMS: atom_id res chain seq x y z
N MET A 1 11.24 16.39 -37.15
CA MET A 1 10.46 16.03 -35.94
C MET A 1 8.96 16.30 -36.12
N LYS A 2 8.51 17.53 -36.41
CA LYS A 2 7.06 17.85 -36.55
C LYS A 2 6.31 17.16 -37.70
N HIS A 3 6.99 16.82 -38.80
CA HIS A 3 6.37 16.17 -39.96
C HIS A 3 5.84 14.76 -39.69
N ASN A 4 6.28 14.11 -38.60
CA ASN A 4 5.80 12.78 -38.22
C ASN A 4 4.48 12.82 -37.45
N TYR A 5 4.03 14.01 -37.05
CA TYR A 5 2.76 14.22 -36.35
C TYR A 5 1.67 14.60 -37.33
N LEU A 6 0.46 14.08 -37.11
CA LEU A 6 -0.74 14.38 -37.88
C LEU A 6 -1.14 15.85 -37.74
N SER A 7 -1.57 16.46 -38.84
CA SER A 7 -2.35 17.70 -38.81
C SER A 7 -3.82 17.41 -38.48
N TYR A 8 -4.57 18.46 -38.15
CA TYR A 8 -6.01 18.38 -37.96
C TYR A 8 -6.72 17.90 -39.24
N GLN A 9 -6.24 18.32 -40.42
CA GLN A 9 -6.77 17.86 -41.69
C GLN A 9 -6.50 16.36 -41.92
N ASP A 10 -5.31 15.87 -41.55
CA ASP A 10 -4.98 14.44 -41.64
C ASP A 10 -5.90 13.61 -40.73
N THR A 11 -6.20 14.14 -39.53
CA THR A 11 -7.16 13.52 -38.60
C THR A 11 -8.57 13.45 -39.21
N ILE A 12 -9.07 14.52 -39.83
CA ILE A 12 -10.38 14.49 -40.53
C ILE A 12 -10.38 13.45 -41.63
N GLN A 13 -9.36 13.47 -42.50
CA GLN A 13 -9.27 12.54 -43.63
C GLN A 13 -9.26 11.08 -43.14
N PHE A 14 -8.48 10.80 -42.09
CA PHE A 14 -8.46 9.48 -41.45
C PHE A 14 -9.85 9.04 -40.97
N LEU A 15 -10.59 9.92 -40.30
CA LEU A 15 -11.93 9.61 -39.80
C LEU A 15 -12.93 9.35 -40.93
N GLU A 16 -12.90 10.16 -41.99
CA GLU A 16 -13.74 9.94 -43.18
C GLU A 16 -13.44 8.59 -43.85
N ASP A 17 -12.16 8.22 -43.95
CA ASP A 17 -11.75 6.94 -44.51
C ASP A 17 -12.19 5.76 -43.64
N MET A 18 -12.14 5.91 -42.31
CA MET A 18 -12.65 4.90 -41.37
C MET A 18 -14.17 4.74 -41.48
N VAL A 19 -14.93 5.82 -41.64
CA VAL A 19 -16.39 5.77 -41.87
C VAL A 19 -16.71 5.03 -43.16
N LYS A 20 -16.00 5.30 -44.25
CA LYS A 20 -16.20 4.60 -45.54
C LYS A 20 -15.91 3.10 -45.42
N ARG A 21 -14.88 2.72 -44.65
CA ARG A 21 -14.42 1.33 -44.53
C ARG A 21 -15.21 0.50 -43.52
N TYR A 22 -15.73 1.13 -42.46
CA TYR A 22 -16.42 0.48 -41.35
C TYR A 22 -17.76 1.17 -41.00
N PRO A 23 -18.68 1.34 -41.97
CA PRO A 23 -19.86 2.19 -41.82
C PRO A 23 -20.83 1.76 -40.71
N HIS A 24 -20.81 0.49 -40.30
CA HIS A 24 -21.63 -0.02 -39.19
C HIS A 24 -20.99 0.16 -37.81
N LEU A 25 -19.66 0.36 -37.76
CA LEU A 25 -18.90 0.40 -36.52
C LEU A 25 -18.49 1.81 -36.10
N ILE A 26 -18.40 2.75 -37.03
CA ILE A 26 -18.04 4.15 -36.74
C ILE A 26 -18.98 5.15 -37.44
N GLN A 27 -19.38 6.16 -36.70
CA GLN A 27 -20.06 7.35 -37.20
C GLN A 27 -19.29 8.59 -36.73
N VAL A 28 -19.25 9.64 -37.55
CA VAL A 28 -18.58 10.89 -37.22
C VAL A 28 -19.60 12.03 -37.29
N GLN A 29 -19.55 12.94 -36.33
CA GLN A 29 -20.41 14.12 -36.28
C GLN A 29 -19.64 15.37 -35.85
N THR A 30 -20.12 16.54 -36.29
CA THR A 30 -19.65 17.82 -35.78
C THR A 30 -20.48 18.20 -34.55
N ILE A 31 -19.84 18.36 -33.40
CA ILE A 31 -20.51 18.74 -32.13
C ILE A 31 -20.47 20.24 -31.86
N GLY A 32 -19.73 21.01 -32.66
CA GLY A 32 -19.63 22.46 -32.54
C GLY A 32 -18.61 23.03 -33.53
N THR A 33 -18.38 24.34 -33.45
CA THR A 33 -17.45 25.06 -34.34
C THR A 33 -16.61 26.04 -33.52
N THR A 34 -15.31 26.11 -33.79
CA THR A 34 -14.35 26.95 -33.06
C THR A 34 -14.42 28.43 -33.43
N TRP A 35 -13.60 29.28 -32.79
CA TRP A 35 -13.49 30.71 -33.09
C TRP A 35 -12.97 31.02 -34.50
N GLU A 36 -12.13 30.16 -35.06
CA GLU A 36 -11.61 30.26 -36.43
C GLU A 36 -12.41 29.37 -37.42
N ASN A 37 -13.65 29.01 -37.07
CA ASN A 37 -14.60 28.26 -37.92
C ASN A 37 -14.19 26.82 -38.28
N ARG A 38 -13.35 26.16 -37.47
CA ARG A 38 -13.06 24.73 -37.65
C ARG A 38 -14.13 23.89 -36.96
N PRO A 39 -14.58 22.77 -37.56
CA PRO A 39 -15.54 21.89 -36.90
C PRO A 39 -14.88 21.21 -35.69
N ILE A 40 -15.67 20.86 -34.68
CA ILE A 40 -15.22 20.04 -33.55
C ILE A 40 -15.81 18.65 -33.79
N ILE A 41 -14.92 17.71 -34.12
CA ILE A 41 -15.31 16.39 -34.60
C ILE A 41 -15.34 15.38 -33.46
N LEU A 42 -16.43 14.63 -33.38
CA LEU A 42 -16.60 13.48 -32.50
C LEU A 42 -16.83 12.23 -33.34
N ALA A 43 -16.12 11.15 -33.03
CA ALA A 43 -16.38 9.83 -33.56
C ALA A 43 -17.08 8.95 -32.51
N THR A 44 -18.13 8.26 -32.94
CA THR A 44 -18.87 7.26 -32.16
C THR A 44 -18.51 5.89 -32.70
N ILE A 45 -17.97 5.01 -31.86
CA ILE A 45 -17.57 3.65 -32.23
C ILE A 45 -18.33 2.65 -31.35
N SER A 46 -18.96 1.66 -31.98
CA SER A 46 -19.85 0.67 -31.34
C SER A 46 -19.98 -0.56 -32.24
N GLN A 47 -20.37 -1.73 -31.70
CA GLN A 47 -20.73 -2.90 -32.53
C GLN A 47 -21.82 -2.59 -33.56
N ASN A 48 -22.74 -1.68 -33.21
CA ASN A 48 -23.65 -1.03 -34.14
C ASN A 48 -23.84 0.43 -33.68
N VAL A 49 -23.46 1.40 -34.52
CA VAL A 49 -23.51 2.82 -34.20
C VAL A 49 -24.91 3.38 -34.04
N GLU A 50 -25.92 2.79 -34.67
CA GLU A 50 -27.33 3.20 -34.54
C GLU A 50 -27.82 3.07 -33.09
N PHE A 51 -27.42 2.00 -32.41
CA PHE A 51 -27.79 1.70 -31.02
C PHE A 51 -26.72 2.12 -30.00
N ALA A 52 -25.74 2.92 -30.41
CA ALA A 52 -24.61 3.30 -29.55
C ALA A 52 -25.06 4.00 -28.25
N HIS A 53 -26.10 4.83 -28.32
CA HIS A 53 -26.65 5.58 -27.18
C HIS A 53 -27.34 4.70 -26.11
N LEU A 54 -27.67 3.45 -26.43
CA LEU A 54 -28.29 2.50 -25.49
C LEU A 54 -27.26 1.76 -24.63
N LYS A 55 -25.98 1.79 -25.03
CA LYS A 55 -24.91 1.10 -24.29
C LYS A 55 -24.14 2.08 -23.41
N PRO A 56 -23.66 1.63 -22.24
CA PRO A 56 -22.71 2.38 -21.42
C PRO A 56 -21.50 2.83 -22.23
N ALA A 57 -20.97 4.01 -21.95
CA ALA A 57 -19.96 4.61 -22.81
C ALA A 57 -18.73 5.14 -22.08
N LEU A 58 -17.59 4.99 -22.75
CA LEU A 58 -16.35 5.70 -22.46
C LEU A 58 -16.29 6.96 -23.33
N LEU A 59 -16.09 8.12 -22.70
CA LEU A 59 -15.72 9.36 -23.37
C LEU A 59 -14.20 9.57 -23.33
N TYR A 60 -13.58 9.74 -24.49
CA TYR A 60 -12.21 10.20 -24.64
C TYR A 60 -12.19 11.64 -25.17
N THR A 61 -11.45 12.52 -24.50
CA THR A 61 -11.15 13.87 -25.01
C THR A 61 -9.65 14.03 -25.17
N GLY A 62 -9.20 14.41 -26.37
CA GLY A 62 -7.81 14.68 -26.67
C GLY A 62 -7.57 16.15 -27.02
N THR A 63 -6.34 16.61 -26.76
CA THR A 63 -5.82 17.89 -27.26
C THR A 63 -6.72 19.08 -26.90
N ILE A 64 -7.23 19.13 -25.67
CA ILE A 64 -7.88 20.32 -25.14
C ILE A 64 -6.86 21.46 -24.96
N HIS A 65 -5.62 21.12 -24.59
CA HIS A 65 -4.48 22.01 -24.73
C HIS A 65 -3.75 21.77 -26.05
N ALA A 66 -3.49 22.86 -26.75
CA ALA A 66 -2.97 22.86 -28.11
C ALA A 66 -1.63 22.12 -28.30
N ARG A 67 -0.65 22.33 -27.41
CA ARG A 67 0.70 21.76 -27.50
C ARG A 67 0.82 20.28 -27.12
N GLU A 68 -0.24 19.67 -26.61
CA GLU A 68 -0.21 18.31 -26.04
C GLU A 68 -0.65 17.30 -27.11
N TRP A 69 0.18 17.16 -28.16
CA TRP A 69 -0.18 16.48 -29.41
C TRP A 69 -0.51 14.98 -29.27
N ILE A 70 -0.06 14.36 -28.17
CA ILE A 70 -0.39 12.96 -27.83
C ILE A 70 -1.89 12.69 -27.83
N GLY A 71 -2.73 13.66 -27.42
CA GLY A 71 -4.19 13.47 -27.37
C GLY A 71 -4.77 13.13 -28.74
N ASN A 72 -4.31 13.79 -29.81
CA ASN A 72 -4.74 13.50 -31.17
C ASN A 72 -4.16 12.18 -31.69
N GLU A 73 -2.85 12.00 -31.52
CA GLU A 73 -2.14 10.81 -32.03
C GLU A 73 -2.69 9.52 -31.41
N LEU A 74 -2.89 9.50 -30.09
CA LEU A 74 -3.44 8.36 -29.38
C LEU A 74 -4.90 8.10 -29.78
N ALA A 75 -5.71 9.14 -29.97
CA ALA A 75 -7.08 8.98 -30.44
C ALA A 75 -7.15 8.30 -31.82
N VAL A 76 -6.37 8.78 -32.78
CA VAL A 76 -6.30 8.20 -34.12
C VAL A 76 -5.79 6.76 -34.09
N ALA A 77 -4.73 6.50 -33.31
CA ALA A 77 -4.20 5.16 -33.15
C ALA A 77 -5.19 4.19 -32.49
N PHE A 78 -5.93 4.64 -31.47
CA PHE A 78 -6.89 3.81 -30.76
C PHE A 78 -8.13 3.51 -31.62
N ILE A 79 -8.67 4.49 -32.35
CA ILE A 79 -9.75 4.27 -33.33
C ILE A 79 -9.31 3.24 -34.36
N ARG A 80 -8.10 3.40 -34.92
CA ARG A 80 -7.54 2.44 -35.88
C ARG A 80 -7.45 1.05 -35.28
N TYR A 81 -6.90 0.92 -34.08
CA TYR A 81 -6.76 -0.35 -33.39
C TYR A 81 -8.10 -1.06 -33.19
N ILE A 82 -9.12 -0.35 -32.69
CA ILE A 82 -10.45 -0.92 -32.46
C ILE A 82 -11.07 -1.40 -33.77
N LEU A 83 -11.03 -0.58 -34.82
CA LEU A 83 -11.68 -0.92 -36.09
C LEU A 83 -10.96 -2.04 -36.86
N THR A 84 -9.63 -2.08 -36.85
CA THR A 84 -8.88 -3.13 -37.57
C THR A 84 -8.89 -4.49 -36.86
N HIS A 85 -9.21 -4.51 -35.56
CA HIS A 85 -9.27 -5.73 -34.75
C HIS A 85 -10.70 -6.12 -34.34
N SER A 86 -11.72 -5.41 -34.82
CA SER A 86 -13.13 -5.64 -34.43
C SER A 86 -13.68 -7.01 -34.80
N SER A 87 -13.02 -7.72 -35.72
CA SER A 87 -13.42 -9.07 -36.17
C SER A 87 -12.47 -10.19 -35.75
N SER A 88 -11.36 -9.87 -35.08
CA SER A 88 -10.28 -10.84 -34.80
C SER A 88 -9.78 -10.83 -33.35
N ASN A 89 -10.01 -9.77 -32.58
CA ASN A 89 -9.61 -9.67 -31.19
C ASN A 89 -10.83 -9.82 -30.26
N PRO A 90 -10.93 -10.92 -29.49
CA PRO A 90 -12.07 -11.16 -28.59
C PRO A 90 -12.30 -10.04 -27.57
N LYS A 91 -11.23 -9.38 -27.08
CA LYS A 91 -11.37 -8.26 -26.13
C LYS A 91 -12.00 -7.04 -26.78
N VAL A 92 -11.65 -6.75 -28.04
CA VAL A 92 -12.24 -5.64 -28.80
C VAL A 92 -13.70 -5.94 -29.11
N MET A 93 -13.99 -7.16 -29.55
CA MET A 93 -15.37 -7.61 -29.80
C MET A 93 -16.24 -7.49 -28.55
N GLU A 94 -15.74 -7.97 -27.40
CA GLU A 94 -16.44 -7.87 -26.12
C GLU A 94 -16.65 -6.40 -25.71
N ALA A 95 -15.62 -5.57 -25.82
CA ALA A 95 -15.71 -4.15 -25.50
C ALA A 95 -16.76 -3.44 -26.37
N LEU A 96 -16.79 -3.69 -27.68
CA LEU A 96 -17.77 -3.10 -28.59
C LEU A 96 -19.18 -3.68 -28.42
N ALA A 97 -19.31 -4.93 -27.99
CA ALA A 97 -20.60 -5.53 -27.69
C ALA A 97 -21.24 -4.90 -26.45
N LYS A 98 -20.44 -4.62 -25.41
CA LYS A 98 -20.92 -4.13 -24.11
C LYS A 98 -20.94 -2.62 -23.97
N SER A 99 -20.06 -1.92 -24.67
CA SER A 99 -19.83 -0.48 -24.48
C SER A 99 -19.79 0.30 -25.79
N THR A 100 -19.96 1.61 -25.68
CA THR A 100 -19.76 2.58 -26.76
C THR A 100 -18.52 3.42 -26.48
N LEU A 101 -17.74 3.74 -27.51
CA LEU A 101 -16.64 4.69 -27.43
C LEU A 101 -17.05 6.00 -28.10
N TYR A 102 -17.11 7.08 -27.33
CA TYR A 102 -17.19 8.44 -27.85
C TYR A 102 -15.80 9.06 -27.78
N ILE A 103 -15.29 9.56 -28.90
CA ILE A 103 -13.93 10.08 -28.96
C ILE A 103 -13.88 11.42 -29.69
N VAL A 104 -13.33 12.43 -29.02
CA VAL A 104 -13.01 13.75 -29.59
C VAL A 104 -11.48 13.84 -29.70
N PRO A 105 -10.89 13.60 -30.89
CA PRO A 105 -9.42 13.59 -31.03
C PRO A 105 -8.78 14.96 -30.73
N VAL A 106 -9.45 16.04 -31.15
CA VAL A 106 -8.98 17.42 -30.99
C VAL A 106 -10.14 18.29 -30.53
N LEU A 107 -10.23 18.56 -29.22
CA LEU A 107 -11.23 19.50 -28.69
C LEU A 107 -10.88 20.96 -28.97
N ASN A 108 -9.59 21.29 -29.17
CA ASN A 108 -9.10 22.63 -29.51
C ASN A 108 -8.45 22.69 -30.92
N PRO A 109 -9.21 22.53 -32.03
CA PRO A 109 -8.66 22.54 -33.38
C PRO A 109 -7.80 23.77 -33.71
N ASP A 110 -8.27 24.96 -33.35
CA ASP A 110 -7.56 26.22 -33.68
C ASP A 110 -6.22 26.31 -32.96
N GLY A 111 -6.22 26.03 -31.66
CA GLY A 111 -5.01 26.02 -30.86
C GLY A 111 -4.03 24.97 -31.34
N PHE A 112 -4.50 23.74 -31.61
CA PHE A 112 -3.68 22.65 -32.09
C PHE A 112 -2.94 23.00 -33.38
N GLU A 113 -3.66 23.49 -34.40
CA GLU A 113 -3.05 23.93 -35.66
C GLU A 113 -2.06 25.08 -35.47
N TYR A 114 -2.40 26.06 -34.62
CA TYR A 114 -1.50 27.16 -34.29
C TYR A 114 -0.20 26.65 -33.62
N SER A 115 -0.28 25.63 -32.76
CA SER A 115 0.90 25.07 -32.12
C SER A 115 1.82 24.31 -33.08
N ARG A 116 1.25 23.64 -34.08
CA ARG A 116 2.01 22.94 -35.12
C ARG A 116 2.75 23.93 -36.01
N THR A 117 2.03 24.93 -36.50
CA THR A 117 2.46 25.78 -37.62
C THR A 117 3.14 27.09 -37.20
N HIS A 118 2.80 27.64 -36.01
CA HIS A 118 3.29 28.95 -35.58
C HIS A 118 4.08 28.88 -34.26
N TYR A 119 3.47 28.45 -33.16
CA TYR A 119 4.11 28.47 -31.83
C TYR A 119 3.85 27.21 -31.02
N SER A 120 4.84 26.31 -30.98
CA SER A 120 4.67 24.95 -30.42
C SER A 120 4.46 24.85 -28.93
N PHE A 121 4.65 25.94 -28.17
CA PHE A 121 4.32 25.97 -26.75
C PHE A 121 2.94 26.61 -26.48
N TRP A 122 2.17 26.95 -27.52
CA TRP A 122 0.81 27.46 -27.40
C TRP A 122 -0.09 26.43 -26.69
N ARG A 123 -0.89 26.88 -25.72
CA ARG A 123 -1.72 26.01 -24.88
C ARG A 123 -3.22 26.26 -25.06
N LYS A 124 -3.62 27.52 -25.12
CA LYS A 124 -5.01 28.00 -25.08
C LYS A 124 -5.75 27.77 -26.40
N ASN A 125 -7.03 28.11 -26.47
CA ASN A 125 -7.73 28.28 -27.76
C ASN A 125 -7.27 29.56 -28.50
N ARG A 126 -7.95 29.95 -29.58
CA ARG A 126 -7.58 31.12 -30.42
C ARG A 126 -8.55 32.29 -30.36
N ARG A 127 -9.37 32.39 -29.31
CA ARG A 127 -10.22 33.56 -29.06
C ARG A 127 -9.42 34.87 -29.06
N LYS A 128 -9.91 35.92 -29.71
CA LYS A 128 -9.39 37.29 -29.52
C LYS A 128 -10.02 37.92 -28.27
N ASN A 129 -9.20 38.27 -27.29
CA ASN A 129 -9.65 38.89 -26.04
C ASN A 129 -9.78 40.43 -26.18
N PRO A 130 -10.50 41.11 -25.28
CA PRO A 130 -10.70 42.56 -25.34
C PRO A 130 -9.40 43.38 -25.31
N ASP A 131 -8.35 42.89 -24.64
CA ASP A 131 -7.03 43.51 -24.56
C ASP A 131 -6.13 43.23 -25.77
N GLY A 132 -6.65 42.55 -26.79
CA GLY A 132 -5.90 42.13 -27.98
C GLY A 132 -5.06 40.87 -27.78
N SER A 133 -4.96 40.32 -26.57
CA SER A 133 -4.35 39.02 -26.35
C SER A 133 -5.22 37.89 -26.94
N TYR A 134 -4.64 36.70 -27.05
CA TYR A 134 -5.35 35.54 -27.59
C TYR A 134 -5.50 34.42 -26.55
N GLY A 135 -6.64 33.74 -26.62
CA GLY A 135 -6.89 32.44 -26.04
C GLY A 135 -7.42 32.45 -24.61
N VAL A 136 -8.19 31.41 -24.32
CA VAL A 136 -8.68 30.94 -23.02
C VAL A 136 -8.14 29.53 -22.78
N ASP A 137 -7.73 29.23 -21.54
CA ASP A 137 -7.45 27.86 -21.11
C ASP A 137 -8.78 27.11 -20.99
N LEU A 138 -9.05 26.25 -21.96
CA LEU A 138 -10.29 25.48 -22.03
C LEU A 138 -10.48 24.57 -20.80
N ASN A 139 -9.38 24.06 -20.21
CA ASN A 139 -9.45 23.24 -19.00
C ASN A 139 -9.50 24.11 -17.70
N ARG A 140 -9.82 25.39 -17.84
CA ARG A 140 -10.22 26.31 -16.76
C ARG A 140 -11.59 26.96 -17.03
N ASN A 141 -12.27 26.56 -18.11
CA ASN A 141 -13.52 27.17 -18.57
C ASN A 141 -14.80 26.38 -18.21
N PHE A 142 -14.72 25.26 -17.50
CA PHE A 142 -15.91 24.50 -17.06
C PHE A 142 -16.52 25.10 -15.79
N SER A 143 -17.78 24.74 -15.46
CA SER A 143 -18.52 25.37 -14.35
C SER A 143 -18.05 25.01 -12.94
N VAL A 144 -17.46 23.83 -12.74
CA VAL A 144 -17.14 23.35 -11.38
C VAL A 144 -15.84 23.99 -10.90
N GLY A 145 -15.95 24.80 -9.84
CA GLY A 145 -14.81 25.53 -9.27
C GLY A 145 -14.31 26.70 -10.11
N TRP A 146 -15.03 27.11 -11.17
CA TRP A 146 -14.60 28.20 -12.04
C TRP A 146 -14.28 29.49 -11.26
N VAL A 147 -13.16 30.14 -11.60
CA VAL A 147 -12.73 31.39 -10.97
C VAL A 147 -12.60 32.49 -12.02
N LYS A 148 -13.29 33.61 -11.78
CA LYS A 148 -13.18 34.81 -12.61
C LYS A 148 -11.76 35.37 -12.53
N SER A 149 -11.16 35.65 -13.68
CA SER A 149 -9.87 36.33 -13.80
C SER A 149 -9.97 37.45 -14.83
N SER A 150 -9.24 38.54 -14.63
CA SER A 150 -9.09 39.65 -15.58
C SER A 150 -7.72 39.65 -16.27
N ASN A 151 -6.84 38.68 -15.94
CA ASN A 151 -5.54 38.55 -16.59
C ASN A 151 -5.65 37.68 -17.84
N TYR A 152 -6.05 38.29 -18.97
CA TYR A 152 -6.22 37.61 -20.25
C TYR A 152 -4.92 36.97 -20.79
N SER A 153 -3.77 37.54 -20.44
CA SER A 153 -2.44 37.05 -20.85
C SER A 153 -2.00 35.78 -20.11
N SER A 154 -2.65 35.44 -19.00
CA SER A 154 -2.33 34.24 -18.23
C SER A 154 -2.55 32.96 -19.03
N ASN A 155 -1.62 32.00 -18.88
CA ASN A 155 -1.76 30.65 -19.46
C ASN A 155 -2.89 29.83 -18.83
N ILE A 156 -3.42 30.27 -17.69
CA ILE A 156 -4.55 29.65 -16.97
C ILE A 156 -5.80 30.55 -16.96
N TYR A 157 -5.89 31.53 -17.87
CA TYR A 157 -7.06 32.38 -17.99
C TYR A 157 -8.29 31.56 -18.41
N GLY A 158 -9.24 31.35 -17.50
CA GLY A 158 -10.44 30.52 -17.69
C GLY A 158 -11.61 31.19 -18.39
N GLY A 159 -11.39 32.31 -19.10
CA GLY A 159 -12.44 33.03 -19.83
C GLY A 159 -13.28 33.99 -18.98
N PRO A 160 -14.23 34.72 -19.58
CA PRO A 160 -15.10 35.69 -18.91
C PRO A 160 -16.23 35.06 -18.09
N ALA A 161 -16.61 33.81 -18.39
CA ALA A 161 -17.67 33.06 -17.73
C ALA A 161 -17.43 31.55 -17.95
N PRO A 162 -17.98 30.65 -17.12
CA PRO A 162 -17.92 29.23 -17.39
C PRO A 162 -18.68 28.91 -18.69
N PHE A 163 -18.12 28.03 -19.50
CA PHE A 163 -18.59 27.64 -20.83
C PHE A 163 -18.72 28.80 -21.81
N SER A 164 -17.86 29.82 -21.68
CA SER A 164 -17.80 30.95 -22.61
C SER A 164 -17.22 30.57 -23.97
N GLU A 165 -16.42 29.52 -24.03
CA GLU A 165 -15.74 29.10 -25.24
C GLU A 165 -16.59 28.08 -26.01
N PRO A 166 -16.71 28.21 -27.34
CA PRO A 166 -17.53 27.31 -28.15
C PRO A 166 -17.09 25.86 -28.03
N GLU A 167 -15.79 25.62 -27.81
CA GLU A 167 -15.24 24.27 -27.62
C GLU A 167 -15.77 23.59 -26.35
N THR A 168 -15.74 24.29 -25.22
CA THR A 168 -16.28 23.74 -23.97
C THR A 168 -17.81 23.66 -23.96
N LYS A 169 -18.49 24.56 -24.68
CA LYS A 169 -19.94 24.52 -24.83
C LYS A 169 -20.37 23.29 -25.65
N ALA A 170 -19.67 22.99 -26.74
CA ALA A 170 -19.94 21.82 -27.57
C ALA A 170 -19.85 20.50 -26.78
N ILE A 171 -18.76 20.29 -26.03
CA ILE A 171 -18.61 19.06 -25.23
C ILE A 171 -19.61 19.00 -24.06
N LYS A 172 -19.95 20.14 -23.46
CA LYS A 172 -20.99 20.23 -22.43
C LYS A 172 -22.35 19.76 -22.97
N GLU A 173 -22.75 20.25 -24.14
CA GLU A 173 -24.02 19.91 -24.78
C GLU A 173 -24.05 18.42 -25.14
N PHE A 174 -22.97 17.88 -25.70
CA PHE A 174 -22.84 16.46 -25.99
C PHE A 174 -22.96 15.61 -24.71
N VAL A 175 -22.19 15.89 -23.66
CA VAL A 175 -22.24 15.12 -22.42
C VAL A 175 -23.63 15.16 -21.76
N ASN A 176 -24.31 16.31 -21.77
CA ASN A 176 -25.64 16.42 -21.18
C ASN A 176 -26.72 15.64 -21.95
N SER A 177 -26.55 15.43 -23.25
CA SER A 177 -27.48 14.64 -24.07
C SER A 177 -27.15 13.14 -24.09
N HIS A 178 -26.05 12.71 -23.48
CA HIS A 178 -25.57 11.32 -23.47
C HIS A 178 -25.42 10.80 -22.03
N PRO A 179 -26.53 10.51 -21.33
CA PRO A 179 -26.50 10.00 -19.95
C PRO A 179 -25.91 8.59 -19.85
N ASN A 180 -25.69 7.91 -20.98
CA ASN A 180 -25.04 6.60 -21.04
C ASN A 180 -23.52 6.66 -20.83
N ILE A 181 -22.90 7.85 -20.78
CA ILE A 181 -21.46 7.98 -20.46
C ILE A 181 -21.23 7.65 -18.99
N THR A 182 -20.45 6.61 -18.71
CA THR A 182 -20.15 6.15 -17.34
C THR A 182 -18.69 6.41 -16.95
N ILE A 183 -17.79 6.50 -17.94
CA ILE A 183 -16.37 6.85 -17.74
C ILE A 183 -15.97 7.98 -18.70
N ALA A 184 -15.17 8.93 -18.21
CA ALA A 184 -14.58 10.00 -19.03
C ALA A 184 -13.08 10.15 -18.77
N LEU A 185 -12.28 10.12 -19.83
CA LEU A 185 -10.83 10.29 -19.79
C LEU A 185 -10.42 11.51 -20.62
N ASP A 186 -9.77 12.46 -19.96
CA ASP A 186 -9.23 13.68 -20.57
C ASP A 186 -7.71 13.53 -20.71
N TYR A 187 -7.23 13.34 -21.94
CA TYR A 187 -5.83 13.02 -22.24
C TYR A 187 -5.01 14.29 -22.49
N HIS A 188 -3.95 14.38 -21.71
CA HIS A 188 -3.03 15.50 -21.61
C HIS A 188 -1.57 15.02 -21.70
N SER A 189 -0.64 15.96 -21.75
CA SER A 189 0.76 15.73 -21.39
C SER A 189 1.29 16.91 -20.57
N GLN A 190 2.17 16.68 -19.60
CA GLN A 190 3.02 15.51 -19.37
C GLN A 190 3.11 15.14 -17.88
N GLY A 191 3.53 13.91 -17.58
CA GLY A 191 3.88 13.54 -16.20
C GLY A 191 3.85 12.07 -15.86
N ASN A 192 3.34 11.20 -16.74
CA ASN A 192 3.00 9.81 -16.45
C ASN A 192 2.12 9.71 -15.20
N VAL A 193 0.97 10.37 -15.20
CA VAL A 193 0.07 10.46 -14.02
C VAL A 193 -1.38 10.38 -14.42
N PHE A 194 -2.15 9.64 -13.62
CA PHE A 194 -3.59 9.74 -13.53
C PHE A 194 -4.01 10.70 -12.44
N PHE A 195 -4.96 11.55 -12.80
CA PHE A 195 -5.55 12.57 -11.95
C PHE A 195 -7.05 12.31 -11.79
N PRO A 196 -7.47 11.35 -10.92
CA PRO A 196 -8.87 11.13 -10.56
C PRO A 196 -9.62 12.39 -10.15
N ALA A 197 -10.91 12.47 -10.46
CA ALA A 197 -11.78 13.55 -10.01
C ALA A 197 -11.98 13.58 -8.48
N HIS A 198 -12.42 14.74 -7.99
CA HIS A 198 -12.77 15.00 -6.58
C HIS A 198 -13.84 16.10 -6.47
N LYS A 199 -14.48 16.22 -5.30
CA LYS A 199 -15.52 17.24 -5.04
C LYS A 199 -15.02 18.52 -4.37
N PHE A 200 -13.71 18.71 -4.23
CA PHE A 200 -13.10 19.85 -3.49
C PHE A 200 -13.57 20.00 -2.04
N ASN A 201 -14.10 18.93 -1.43
CA ASN A 201 -14.63 18.96 -0.08
C ASN A 201 -13.65 18.40 0.96
N HIS A 202 -12.44 18.02 0.54
CA HIS A 202 -11.37 17.45 1.38
C HIS A 202 -11.77 16.20 2.18
N GLU A 203 -12.79 15.48 1.71
CA GLU A 203 -13.24 14.20 2.25
C GLU A 203 -13.10 13.07 1.23
N ALA A 204 -13.01 11.84 1.73
CA ALA A 204 -13.05 10.67 0.88
C ALA A 204 -14.45 10.53 0.24
N GLU A 205 -14.52 10.42 -1.08
CA GLU A 205 -15.76 10.15 -1.80
C GLU A 205 -15.97 8.65 -1.98
N ILE A 206 -17.24 8.24 -2.06
CA ILE A 206 -17.61 6.82 -2.19
C ILE A 206 -16.98 6.19 -3.44
N ASP A 207 -16.94 6.94 -4.56
CA ASP A 207 -16.32 6.50 -5.81
C ASP A 207 -14.78 6.63 -5.83
N GLY A 208 -14.19 7.08 -4.72
CA GLY A 208 -12.75 7.28 -4.61
C GLY A 208 -11.96 5.99 -4.86
N THR A 209 -12.47 4.85 -4.37
CA THR A 209 -11.89 3.54 -4.66
C THR A 209 -12.00 3.20 -6.14
N ASP A 210 -13.19 3.34 -6.74
CA ASP A 210 -13.42 3.01 -8.15
C ASP A 210 -12.50 3.81 -9.07
N LEU A 211 -12.39 5.12 -8.85
CA LEU A 211 -11.52 5.98 -9.64
C LEU A 211 -10.05 5.57 -9.52
N ASN A 212 -9.57 5.28 -8.31
CA ASN A 212 -8.19 4.87 -8.09
C ASN A 212 -7.93 3.48 -8.71
N VAL A 213 -8.86 2.53 -8.58
CA VAL A 213 -8.71 1.16 -9.13
C VAL A 213 -8.80 1.17 -10.66
N LEU A 214 -9.70 1.97 -11.26
CA LEU A 214 -9.74 2.17 -12.71
C LEU A 214 -8.38 2.64 -13.22
N CYS A 215 -7.81 3.68 -12.60
CA CYS A 215 -6.50 4.20 -12.96
C CYS A 215 -5.38 3.18 -12.71
N ALA A 216 -5.44 2.41 -11.61
CA ALA A 216 -4.44 1.40 -11.28
C ALA A 216 -4.46 0.21 -12.25
N ASN A 217 -5.64 -0.21 -12.68
CA ASN A 217 -5.80 -1.27 -13.68
C ASN A 217 -5.36 -0.80 -15.07
N MET A 218 -5.67 0.44 -15.45
CA MET A 218 -5.08 1.06 -16.66
C MET A 218 -3.55 1.12 -16.58
N ASN A 219 -3.00 1.51 -15.43
CA ASN A 219 -1.56 1.56 -15.19
C ASN A 219 -0.90 0.17 -15.29
N TYR A 220 -1.59 -0.89 -14.86
CA TYR A 220 -1.13 -2.26 -15.03
C TYR A 220 -1.02 -2.66 -16.52
N GLU A 221 -1.97 -2.25 -17.36
CA GLU A 221 -1.90 -2.47 -18.80
C GLU A 221 -0.73 -1.71 -19.45
N ILE A 222 -0.47 -0.46 -19.03
CA ILE A 222 0.70 0.32 -19.44
C ILE A 222 2.01 -0.41 -19.06
N PHE A 223 2.10 -0.84 -17.79
CA PHE A 223 3.29 -1.50 -17.25
C PHE A 223 3.67 -2.76 -18.04
N LYS A 224 2.70 -3.55 -18.50
CA LYS A 224 2.96 -4.75 -19.30
C LYS A 224 3.61 -4.47 -20.66
N VAL A 225 3.46 -3.26 -21.21
CA VAL A 225 4.01 -2.92 -22.54
C VAL A 225 5.42 -2.34 -22.43
N THR A 226 5.66 -1.41 -21.51
CA THR A 226 6.91 -0.63 -21.45
C THR A 226 7.63 -0.70 -20.10
N GLY A 227 7.04 -1.32 -19.08
CA GLY A 227 7.53 -1.28 -17.71
C GLY A 227 7.38 0.09 -17.02
N ARG A 228 6.81 1.09 -17.69
CA ARG A 228 6.50 2.40 -17.07
C ARG A 228 5.35 2.24 -16.08
N LYS A 229 5.40 3.02 -15.01
CA LYS A 229 4.31 3.15 -14.04
C LYS A 229 3.85 4.60 -14.01
N TYR A 230 2.56 4.82 -13.96
CA TYR A 230 1.92 6.12 -13.85
C TYR A 230 1.49 6.38 -12.40
N GLY A 231 1.76 7.57 -11.89
CA GLY A 231 1.30 7.98 -10.56
C GLY A 231 -0.21 8.13 -10.51
N ILE A 232 -0.82 7.94 -9.34
CA ILE A 232 -2.28 8.12 -9.19
C ILE A 232 -2.51 9.04 -7.99
N HIS A 233 -2.87 10.29 -8.26
CA HIS A 233 -3.18 11.25 -7.19
C HIS A 233 -4.11 12.34 -7.68
N ARG A 234 -4.71 13.07 -6.76
CA ARG A 234 -5.78 14.04 -7.05
C ARG A 234 -5.26 15.47 -7.29
N GLY A 235 -3.97 15.62 -7.58
CA GLY A 235 -3.28 16.92 -7.55
C GLY A 235 -2.91 17.36 -6.14
N LYS A 236 -2.07 18.40 -6.03
CA LYS A 236 -1.61 18.95 -4.76
C LYS A 236 -2.64 19.95 -4.23
N PRO A 237 -3.19 19.79 -3.02
CA PRO A 237 -3.83 20.90 -2.31
C PRO A 237 -2.74 21.97 -2.05
N PRO A 238 -3.00 23.25 -2.38
CA PRO A 238 -4.30 23.88 -2.36
C PRO A 238 -4.92 24.10 -3.75
N THR A 239 -6.25 23.98 -3.75
CA THR A 239 -7.31 24.23 -4.74
C THR A 239 -7.18 25.40 -5.74
N LYS A 240 -6.13 26.23 -5.68
CA LYS A 240 -6.01 27.41 -6.55
C LYS A 240 -5.55 27.12 -7.98
N LEU A 241 -5.02 25.93 -8.26
CA LEU A 241 -4.42 25.61 -9.57
C LEU A 241 -5.29 24.71 -10.46
N ILE A 242 -6.28 24.00 -9.92
CA ILE A 242 -7.05 22.96 -10.62
C ILE A 242 -8.54 23.21 -10.38
N SER A 243 -9.12 24.15 -11.12
CA SER A 243 -10.52 24.54 -10.97
C SER A 243 -11.08 24.95 -12.33
N GLY A 244 -12.35 24.70 -12.58
CA GLY A 244 -12.96 24.91 -13.91
C GLY A 244 -12.51 23.89 -14.96
N SER A 245 -12.16 22.67 -14.57
CA SER A 245 -11.72 21.58 -15.46
C SER A 245 -12.86 20.66 -15.91
N GLY A 246 -12.67 19.99 -17.05
CA GLY A 246 -13.64 19.05 -17.62
C GLY A 246 -13.90 17.85 -16.71
N ARG A 247 -12.83 17.31 -16.14
CA ARG A 247 -12.85 16.20 -15.17
C ARG A 247 -13.88 16.38 -14.04
N GLU A 248 -13.83 17.50 -13.32
CA GLU A 248 -14.75 17.80 -12.22
C GLU A 248 -16.19 17.97 -12.69
N TYR A 249 -16.37 18.58 -13.87
CA TYR A 249 -17.68 18.73 -14.47
C TYR A 249 -18.29 17.36 -14.82
N TYR A 250 -17.54 16.47 -15.46
CA TYR A 250 -17.98 15.11 -15.76
C TYR A 250 -18.33 14.36 -14.46
N TYR A 251 -17.49 14.45 -13.44
CA TYR A 251 -17.76 13.81 -12.15
C TYR A 251 -19.02 14.35 -11.45
N SER A 252 -19.32 15.65 -11.60
CA SER A 252 -20.57 16.23 -11.10
C SER A 252 -21.84 15.67 -11.76
N LYS A 253 -21.70 14.95 -12.88
CA LYS A 253 -22.77 14.26 -13.62
C LYS A 253 -22.90 12.77 -13.26
N GLY A 254 -22.11 12.28 -12.30
CA GLY A 254 -22.08 10.85 -11.93
C GLY A 254 -21.13 10.01 -12.81
N ILE A 255 -20.30 10.64 -13.63
CA ILE A 255 -19.36 9.97 -14.53
C ILE A 255 -18.03 9.76 -13.81
N LEU A 256 -17.47 8.55 -13.83
CA LEU A 256 -16.11 8.33 -13.32
C LEU A 256 -15.09 9.02 -14.24
N ALA A 257 -14.51 10.13 -13.76
CA ALA A 257 -13.66 10.99 -14.58
C ALA A 257 -12.22 11.04 -14.08
N SER A 258 -11.27 11.00 -15.02
CA SER A 258 -9.84 11.15 -14.74
C SER A 258 -9.13 11.92 -15.84
N VAL A 259 -8.15 12.74 -15.47
CA VAL A 259 -7.16 13.28 -16.43
C VAL A 259 -6.00 12.30 -16.53
N VAL A 260 -5.50 12.06 -17.74
CA VAL A 260 -4.34 11.20 -18.00
C VAL A 260 -3.22 12.04 -18.60
N GLU A 261 -2.14 12.24 -17.87
CA GLU A 261 -0.95 12.95 -18.33
C GLU A 261 0.09 11.96 -18.85
N VAL A 262 0.30 11.97 -20.16
CA VAL A 262 1.14 10.98 -20.86
C VAL A 262 2.54 11.51 -21.14
N GLY A 263 3.54 10.65 -20.95
CA GLY A 263 4.94 10.92 -21.29
C GLY A 263 5.60 11.98 -20.40
N THR A 264 6.80 12.38 -20.81
CA THR A 264 7.65 13.36 -20.09
C THR A 264 7.80 14.69 -20.80
N LYS A 265 7.31 14.80 -22.04
CA LYS A 265 7.35 16.00 -22.89
C LYS A 265 6.01 16.19 -23.61
N ASN A 266 5.60 17.44 -23.81
CA ASN A 266 4.44 17.77 -24.65
C ASN A 266 4.62 17.33 -26.11
N ILE A 267 5.84 17.50 -26.63
CA ILE A 267 6.23 17.17 -28.00
C ILE A 267 7.56 16.38 -27.95
N PRO A 268 7.50 15.07 -27.64
CA PRO A 268 8.69 14.22 -27.56
C PRO A 268 9.18 13.80 -28.97
N ASP A 269 10.26 13.02 -29.03
CA ASP A 269 10.63 12.34 -30.27
C ASP A 269 9.54 11.33 -30.66
N TYR A 270 9.12 11.37 -31.92
CA TYR A 270 7.97 10.56 -32.35
C TYR A 270 8.29 9.06 -32.33
N LEU A 271 9.44 8.67 -32.88
CA LEU A 271 9.79 7.27 -33.07
C LEU A 271 10.23 6.59 -31.77
N GLN A 272 10.85 7.36 -30.86
CA GLN A 272 11.39 6.81 -29.61
C GLN A 272 10.40 6.88 -28.45
N ASN A 273 9.63 7.96 -28.32
CA ASN A 273 8.86 8.23 -27.11
C ASN A 273 7.35 8.31 -27.38
N MET A 274 6.92 9.00 -28.44
CA MET A 274 5.49 9.14 -28.76
C MET A 274 4.88 7.78 -29.12
N SER A 275 5.52 7.02 -30.01
CA SER A 275 5.11 5.68 -30.42
C SER A 275 4.95 4.72 -29.23
N GLU A 276 5.91 4.70 -28.31
CA GLU A 276 5.85 3.89 -27.08
C GLU A 276 4.69 4.32 -26.19
N SER A 277 4.51 5.64 -26.02
CA SER A 277 3.43 6.20 -25.20
C SER A 277 2.04 5.90 -25.77
N ILE A 278 1.92 5.86 -27.11
CA ILE A 278 0.70 5.42 -27.78
C ILE A 278 0.48 3.92 -27.53
N ASN A 279 1.49 3.09 -27.80
CA ASN A 279 1.40 1.64 -27.71
C ASN A 279 1.07 1.16 -26.28
N GLU A 280 1.61 1.81 -25.25
CA GLU A 280 1.33 1.46 -23.84
C GLU A 280 -0.09 1.87 -23.41
N ASN A 281 -0.65 2.94 -23.99
CA ASN A 281 -1.98 3.43 -23.65
C ASN A 281 -3.12 2.73 -24.41
N ILE A 282 -2.88 2.12 -25.57
CA ILE A 282 -3.90 1.35 -26.31
C ILE A 282 -4.57 0.26 -25.44
N PRO A 283 -3.83 -0.67 -24.79
CA PRO A 283 -4.46 -1.69 -23.96
C PRO A 283 -5.10 -1.10 -22.69
N ALA A 284 -4.58 0.00 -22.15
CA ALA A 284 -5.19 0.70 -21.03
C ALA A 284 -6.54 1.34 -21.38
N LEU A 285 -6.65 1.97 -22.55
CA LEU A 285 -7.91 2.51 -23.08
C LEU A 285 -8.91 1.39 -23.38
N LEU A 286 -8.45 0.27 -23.94
CA LEU A 286 -9.30 -0.90 -24.16
C LEU A 286 -9.87 -1.43 -22.84
N TYR A 287 -9.05 -1.50 -21.79
CA TYR A 287 -9.51 -1.88 -20.45
C TYR A 287 -10.59 -0.93 -19.93
N ALA A 288 -10.37 0.39 -20.01
CA ALA A 288 -11.36 1.39 -19.59
C ALA A 288 -12.67 1.29 -20.39
N LEU A 289 -12.59 1.00 -21.70
CA LEU A 289 -13.78 0.81 -22.54
C LEU A 289 -14.59 -0.42 -22.10
N THR A 290 -13.92 -1.54 -21.79
CA THR A 290 -14.58 -2.73 -21.25
C THR A 290 -15.17 -2.46 -19.86
N GLU A 291 -14.50 -1.68 -19.02
CA GLU A 291 -14.98 -1.39 -17.65
C GLU A 291 -16.21 -0.47 -17.64
N ALA A 292 -16.45 0.33 -18.68
CA ALA A 292 -17.58 1.26 -18.76
C ALA A 292 -18.94 0.60 -18.50
N SER A 293 -19.13 -0.67 -18.92
CA SER A 293 -20.37 -1.41 -18.69
C SER A 293 -20.63 -1.77 -17.23
N ASN A 294 -19.59 -1.83 -16.39
CA ASN A 294 -19.72 -2.17 -14.96
C ASN A 294 -20.26 -1.01 -14.11
N TYR A 295 -20.27 0.21 -14.66
CA TYR A 295 -20.84 1.39 -14.01
C TYR A 295 -22.18 1.82 -14.63
N ALA A 296 -22.81 0.92 -15.37
CA ALA A 296 -24.17 1.09 -15.87
C ALA A 296 -25.21 0.85 -14.77
N PRO A 297 -26.42 1.43 -14.85
CA PRO A 297 -27.43 1.32 -13.78
C PRO A 297 -27.84 -0.11 -13.36
N LEU A 298 -27.59 -1.13 -14.19
CA LEU A 298 -27.99 -2.53 -13.95
C LEU A 298 -26.94 -3.37 -13.19
N HIS A 299 -25.86 -2.76 -12.70
CA HIS A 299 -24.85 -3.49 -11.93
C HIS A 299 -25.37 -3.93 -10.55
N PRO A 300 -24.80 -4.99 -9.94
CA PRO A 300 -25.02 -5.28 -8.52
C PRO A 300 -24.70 -4.07 -7.64
N PRO A 301 -25.48 -3.75 -6.60
CA PRO A 301 -25.21 -2.62 -5.71
C PRO A 301 -23.83 -2.73 -5.06
N ARG A 302 -23.28 -1.62 -4.57
CA ARG A 302 -22.00 -1.62 -3.87
C ARG A 302 -22.12 -2.36 -2.54
N VAL A 303 -21.04 -3.04 -2.13
CA VAL A 303 -20.93 -3.58 -0.77
C VAL A 303 -20.90 -2.45 0.26
N GLU A 304 -21.64 -2.61 1.35
CA GLU A 304 -21.73 -1.64 2.45
C GLU A 304 -20.90 -2.11 3.65
N PHE A 305 -20.49 -1.17 4.51
CA PHE A 305 -19.76 -1.44 5.76
C PHE A 305 -18.59 -2.43 5.67
N PHE A 306 -17.87 -2.45 4.55
CA PHE A 306 -16.65 -3.25 4.40
C PHE A 306 -15.59 -2.79 5.41
N THR A 307 -15.20 -3.69 6.31
CA THR A 307 -14.29 -3.40 7.42
C THR A 307 -13.55 -4.67 7.87
N ILE A 308 -12.57 -4.50 8.77
CA ILE A 308 -11.88 -5.63 9.42
C ILE A 308 -12.75 -6.16 10.55
N LYS A 309 -12.93 -7.48 10.64
CA LYS A 309 -13.52 -8.14 11.81
C LYS A 309 -12.49 -8.26 12.93
N GLU A 310 -11.33 -8.84 12.59
CA GLU A 310 -10.21 -9.11 13.50
C GLU A 310 -8.90 -9.17 12.69
N SER A 311 -7.77 -8.96 13.36
CA SER A 311 -6.43 -9.10 12.77
C SER A 311 -5.43 -9.61 13.79
N SER A 312 -4.57 -10.54 13.37
CA SER A 312 -3.43 -11.04 14.12
C SER A 312 -2.12 -10.66 13.41
N SER A 313 -1.01 -11.27 13.82
CA SER A 313 0.27 -11.09 13.15
C SER A 313 0.35 -11.80 11.80
N ASN A 314 -0.51 -12.81 11.60
CA ASN A 314 -0.46 -13.70 10.44
C ASN A 314 -1.80 -13.84 9.69
N ALA A 315 -2.87 -13.19 10.14
CA ALA A 315 -4.17 -13.28 9.49
C ALA A 315 -4.99 -11.98 9.63
N VAL A 316 -5.88 -11.75 8.66
CA VAL A 316 -6.88 -10.69 8.69
C VAL A 316 -8.23 -11.28 8.32
N THR A 317 -9.23 -11.14 9.18
CA THR A 317 -10.62 -11.48 8.84
C THR A 317 -11.37 -10.21 8.47
N LEU A 318 -11.99 -10.20 7.30
CA LEU A 318 -12.78 -9.11 6.75
C LEU A 318 -14.26 -9.42 6.89
N GLN A 319 -15.08 -8.38 7.03
CA GLN A 319 -16.55 -8.48 7.07
C GLN A 319 -17.20 -7.33 6.31
N TRP A 320 -18.42 -7.54 5.82
CA TRP A 320 -19.21 -6.52 5.14
C TRP A 320 -20.71 -6.80 5.19
N GLU A 321 -21.51 -5.82 4.79
CA GLU A 321 -22.96 -5.92 4.68
C GLU A 321 -23.40 -5.91 3.22
N TYR A 322 -24.41 -6.73 2.92
CA TYR A 322 -25.01 -6.84 1.59
C TYR A 322 -26.41 -7.45 1.68
N ASP A 323 -27.38 -6.86 0.99
CA ASP A 323 -28.74 -7.42 0.90
C ASP A 323 -28.79 -8.55 -0.12
N ILE A 324 -28.50 -9.77 0.35
CA ILE A 324 -28.47 -10.99 -0.46
C ILE A 324 -29.89 -11.41 -0.91
N GLU A 325 -30.91 -11.09 -0.13
CA GLU A 325 -32.31 -11.42 -0.46
C GLU A 325 -32.79 -10.61 -1.67
N ALA A 326 -32.51 -9.30 -1.69
CA ALA A 326 -32.82 -8.44 -2.83
C ALA A 326 -31.91 -8.67 -4.04
N ASN A 327 -30.71 -9.22 -3.84
CA ASN A 327 -29.68 -9.35 -4.89
C ASN A 327 -29.18 -10.79 -5.04
N THR A 328 -30.08 -11.70 -5.35
CA THR A 328 -29.75 -13.12 -5.57
C THR A 328 -28.76 -13.33 -6.72
N GLY A 329 -27.93 -14.39 -6.62
CA GLY A 329 -26.97 -14.73 -7.67
C GLY A 329 -25.77 -13.78 -7.74
N VAL A 330 -25.33 -13.23 -6.61
CA VAL A 330 -24.12 -12.40 -6.49
C VAL A 330 -23.05 -13.15 -5.71
N TYR A 331 -21.80 -13.02 -6.13
CA TYR A 331 -20.61 -13.38 -5.36
C TYR A 331 -19.66 -12.19 -5.29
N PHE A 332 -18.71 -12.22 -4.37
CA PHE A 332 -17.76 -11.13 -4.15
C PHE A 332 -16.37 -11.52 -4.65
N GLU A 333 -15.69 -10.60 -5.31
CA GLU A 333 -14.25 -10.67 -5.61
C GLU A 333 -13.48 -9.87 -4.56
N ILE A 334 -12.50 -10.48 -3.90
CA ILE A 334 -11.71 -9.87 -2.83
C ILE A 334 -10.25 -9.75 -3.28
N TYR A 335 -9.71 -8.54 -3.19
CA TYR A 335 -8.35 -8.23 -3.61
C TYR A 335 -7.51 -7.74 -2.44
N ARG A 336 -6.23 -8.11 -2.44
CA ARG A 336 -5.21 -7.62 -1.50
C ARG A 336 -4.02 -7.08 -2.27
N ASN A 337 -3.63 -5.86 -1.92
CA ASN A 337 -2.40 -5.22 -2.38
C ASN A 337 -1.47 -4.90 -1.21
N GLU A 338 -0.17 -4.83 -1.48
CA GLU A 338 0.85 -4.45 -0.50
C GLU A 338 1.26 -2.99 -0.64
N GLN A 339 0.95 -2.36 -1.79
CA GLN A 339 1.13 -0.93 -1.98
C GLN A 339 -0.20 -0.24 -2.28
N HIS A 340 -0.29 1.01 -1.83
CA HIS A 340 -1.45 1.83 -2.06
C HIS A 340 -1.63 2.11 -3.56
N LYS A 341 -2.85 1.89 -4.07
CA LYS A 341 -3.24 2.13 -5.47
C LYS A 341 -2.54 1.25 -6.49
N GLU A 342 -2.22 0.02 -6.10
CA GLU A 342 -1.95 -1.06 -7.03
C GLU A 342 -3.22 -1.58 -7.69
N ALA A 343 -3.04 -2.31 -8.79
CA ALA A 343 -4.12 -2.81 -9.62
C ALA A 343 -4.90 -3.91 -8.89
N CYS A 344 -6.23 -3.92 -9.02
CA CYS A 344 -7.09 -5.02 -8.60
C CYS A 344 -7.33 -5.94 -9.82
N ARG A 345 -6.36 -6.82 -10.05
CA ARG A 345 -6.29 -7.79 -11.15
C ARG A 345 -6.05 -9.20 -10.61
N GLU A 346 -5.91 -10.15 -11.51
CA GLU A 346 -5.64 -11.56 -11.23
C GLU A 346 -4.51 -11.77 -10.18
N PRO A 347 -3.37 -11.06 -10.22
CA PRO A 347 -2.29 -11.24 -9.22
C PRO A 347 -2.66 -10.83 -7.79
N SER A 348 -3.66 -9.96 -7.64
CA SER A 348 -4.12 -9.44 -6.35
C SER A 348 -5.43 -10.07 -5.88
N LEU A 349 -6.08 -10.89 -6.70
CA LEU A 349 -7.33 -11.57 -6.37
C LEU A 349 -7.02 -12.72 -5.42
N ILE A 350 -7.48 -12.63 -4.18
CA ILE A 350 -7.15 -13.60 -3.12
C ILE A 350 -8.29 -14.55 -2.82
N GLY A 351 -9.50 -14.23 -3.27
CA GLY A 351 -10.64 -15.11 -3.08
C GLY A 351 -11.90 -14.62 -3.75
N THR A 352 -12.82 -15.56 -3.94
CA THR A 352 -14.22 -15.29 -4.29
C THR A 352 -15.13 -16.02 -3.32
N THR A 353 -16.19 -15.37 -2.85
CA THR A 353 -17.09 -15.96 -1.87
C THR A 353 -18.52 -15.44 -2.03
N THR A 354 -19.50 -16.21 -1.56
CA THR A 354 -20.89 -15.75 -1.36
C THR A 354 -21.18 -15.42 0.11
N GLN A 355 -20.23 -15.70 1.00
CA GLN A 355 -20.31 -15.33 2.42
C GLN A 355 -20.10 -13.82 2.59
N LEU A 356 -20.46 -13.31 3.77
CA LEU A 356 -20.24 -11.91 4.17
C LEU A 356 -18.96 -11.69 5.00
N GLU A 357 -18.15 -12.74 5.11
CA GLU A 357 -16.86 -12.73 5.79
C GLU A 357 -15.81 -13.47 4.95
N PHE A 358 -14.54 -13.08 5.12
CA PHE A 358 -13.40 -13.73 4.47
C PHE A 358 -12.14 -13.59 5.34
N THR A 359 -11.46 -14.71 5.59
CA THR A 359 -10.20 -14.74 6.34
C THR A 359 -9.03 -14.91 5.39
N ASP A 360 -8.09 -13.98 5.47
CA ASP A 360 -6.85 -13.95 4.71
C ASP A 360 -5.67 -14.35 5.60
N SER A 361 -5.29 -15.63 5.56
CA SER A 361 -4.23 -16.24 6.38
C SER A 361 -2.83 -16.18 5.73
N ASP A 362 -1.79 -16.51 6.48
CA ASP A 362 -0.37 -16.55 6.06
C ASP A 362 0.20 -15.17 5.69
N ARG A 363 -0.07 -14.19 6.54
CA ARG A 363 0.43 -12.81 6.42
C ARG A 363 1.71 -12.59 7.20
N GLU A 364 2.48 -11.61 6.72
CA GLU A 364 3.67 -11.15 7.42
C GLU A 364 3.24 -10.22 8.55
N SER A 365 3.89 -10.32 9.70
CA SER A 365 3.66 -9.46 10.86
C SER A 365 4.12 -8.02 10.63
N GLY A 366 3.39 -7.06 11.20
CA GLY A 366 3.69 -5.63 11.08
C GLY A 366 3.63 -5.09 9.64
N LYS A 367 2.96 -5.79 8.72
CA LYS A 367 2.89 -5.42 7.30
C LYS A 367 1.57 -4.75 6.98
N LEU A 368 1.64 -3.65 6.23
CA LEU A 368 0.47 -2.90 5.77
C LEU A 368 -0.12 -3.55 4.51
N TYR A 369 -1.41 -3.87 4.56
CA TYR A 369 -2.19 -4.41 3.46
C TYR A 369 -3.37 -3.49 3.12
N PHE A 370 -3.75 -3.52 1.84
CA PHE A 370 -4.85 -2.77 1.25
C PHE A 370 -5.86 -3.75 0.67
N TYR A 371 -7.07 -3.78 1.23
CA TYR A 371 -8.13 -4.67 0.79
C TYR A 371 -9.20 -3.94 -0.01
N TYR A 372 -9.71 -4.65 -1.01
CA TYR A 372 -10.76 -4.19 -1.89
C TYR A 372 -11.76 -5.31 -2.11
N ILE A 373 -13.04 -4.96 -2.23
CA ILE A 373 -14.10 -5.91 -2.52
C ILE A 373 -15.04 -5.31 -3.56
N ARG A 374 -15.56 -6.13 -4.46
CA ARG A 374 -16.68 -5.76 -5.31
C ARG A 374 -17.63 -6.94 -5.52
N PRO A 375 -18.94 -6.69 -5.67
CA PRO A 375 -19.89 -7.74 -6.02
C PRO A 375 -19.87 -8.02 -7.52
N VAL A 376 -20.20 -9.25 -7.91
CA VAL A 376 -20.27 -9.70 -9.29
C VAL A 376 -21.53 -10.54 -9.48
N ASN A 377 -22.31 -10.22 -10.50
CA ASN A 377 -23.46 -11.01 -10.89
C ASN A 377 -22.99 -12.34 -11.51
N LEU A 378 -23.49 -13.46 -10.99
CA LEU A 378 -23.04 -14.81 -11.34
C LEU A 378 -23.29 -15.14 -12.82
N LEU A 379 -24.42 -14.72 -13.38
CA LEU A 379 -24.85 -15.07 -14.73
C LEU A 379 -24.29 -14.10 -15.78
N SER A 380 -24.54 -12.80 -15.61
CA SER A 380 -24.11 -11.78 -16.58
C SER A 380 -22.62 -11.47 -16.52
N LYS A 381 -21.95 -11.85 -15.42
CA LYS A 381 -20.58 -11.43 -15.07
C LYS A 381 -20.40 -9.92 -14.96
N GLN A 382 -21.49 -9.16 -14.92
CA GLN A 382 -21.45 -7.72 -14.68
C GLN A 382 -21.00 -7.48 -13.25
N LYS A 383 -20.02 -6.59 -13.09
CA LYS A 383 -19.41 -6.28 -11.81
C LYS A 383 -20.02 -5.00 -11.23
N GLY A 384 -20.30 -4.97 -9.94
CA GLY A 384 -20.69 -3.78 -9.21
C GLY A 384 -19.48 -2.90 -8.84
N PRO A 385 -19.71 -1.68 -8.34
CA PRO A 385 -18.65 -0.81 -7.82
C PRO A 385 -17.90 -1.43 -6.64
N PHE A 386 -16.66 -1.01 -6.42
CA PHE A 386 -15.85 -1.45 -5.28
C PHE A 386 -16.34 -0.84 -3.96
N ALA A 387 -16.23 -1.52 -2.82
CA ALA A 387 -16.41 -0.82 -1.54
C ALA A 387 -15.28 0.21 -1.31
N PRO A 388 -15.47 1.21 -0.41
CA PRO A 388 -14.36 1.98 0.13
C PRO A 388 -13.20 1.07 0.58
N GLN A 389 -11.98 1.42 0.21
CA GLN A 389 -10.80 0.62 0.54
C GLN A 389 -10.62 0.52 2.06
N VAL A 390 -10.28 -0.68 2.53
CA VAL A 390 -9.88 -0.95 3.91
C VAL A 390 -8.37 -1.13 4.00
N LYS A 391 -7.76 -0.58 5.06
CA LYS A 391 -6.32 -0.66 5.32
C LYS A 391 -6.09 -1.30 6.67
N VAL A 392 -5.13 -2.22 6.73
CA VAL A 392 -4.77 -2.91 7.97
C VAL A 392 -3.27 -3.13 8.01
N MET A 393 -2.68 -2.84 9.15
CA MET A 393 -1.35 -3.35 9.48
C MET A 393 -1.56 -4.54 10.40
N THR A 394 -1.04 -5.71 10.01
CA THR A 394 -1.03 -6.89 10.90
C THR A 394 -0.30 -6.57 12.20
N THR A 395 -0.68 -7.24 13.29
CA THR A 395 0.03 -7.04 14.56
C THR A 395 1.46 -7.56 14.45
N LEU A 396 2.32 -7.18 15.40
CA LEU A 396 3.68 -7.74 15.47
C LEU A 396 3.61 -9.18 15.98
N GLU A 397 4.60 -10.00 15.61
CA GLU A 397 4.82 -11.25 16.31
C GLU A 397 5.17 -10.96 17.77
N ARG A 398 4.99 -11.98 18.62
CA ARG A 398 5.15 -11.84 20.06
C ARG A 398 6.57 -11.41 20.45
N ASP A 399 7.57 -11.78 19.66
CA ASP A 399 8.99 -11.49 19.87
C ASP A 399 9.47 -10.21 19.15
N GLU A 400 8.56 -9.45 18.52
CA GLU A 400 8.92 -8.35 17.62
C GLU A 400 8.63 -6.96 18.18
N PHE A 401 9.50 -6.03 17.81
CA PHE A 401 9.37 -4.60 18.02
C PHE A 401 9.38 -3.89 16.67
N PHE A 402 8.69 -2.75 16.59
CA PHE A 402 8.68 -1.91 15.39
C PHE A 402 9.05 -0.46 15.72
N ARG A 403 9.80 0.16 14.82
CA ARG A 403 10.11 1.59 14.83
C ARG A 403 9.95 2.17 13.43
N ASN A 404 9.27 3.30 13.38
CA ASN A 404 9.24 4.17 12.20
C ASN A 404 9.91 5.49 12.58
N LEU A 405 11.04 5.76 11.97
CA LEU A 405 11.84 6.96 12.22
C LEU A 405 11.67 7.96 11.09
N PHE A 406 11.58 9.24 11.48
CA PHE A 406 11.57 10.38 10.55
C PHE A 406 12.76 11.28 10.86
N PRO A 407 13.44 11.85 9.85
CA PRO A 407 14.51 12.80 10.09
C PRO A 407 13.92 14.11 10.65
N ALA A 408 14.66 14.76 11.54
CA ALA A 408 14.33 16.11 11.97
C ALA A 408 14.52 17.09 10.81
N PRO A 409 13.81 18.24 10.76
CA PRO A 409 13.94 19.19 9.66
C PRO A 409 15.39 19.59 9.35
N LYS A 410 16.22 19.83 10.37
CA LYS A 410 17.65 20.18 10.21
C LYS A 410 18.53 19.04 9.64
N ASP A 411 18.04 17.81 9.69
CA ASP A 411 18.77 16.59 9.35
C ASP A 411 18.36 16.04 7.96
N ILE A 412 17.55 16.80 7.21
CA ILE A 412 17.13 16.46 5.85
C ILE A 412 17.16 17.67 4.91
N GLY A 413 17.83 17.53 3.77
CA GLY A 413 17.98 18.61 2.79
C GLY A 413 18.78 18.15 1.57
N TYR A 414 19.16 19.08 0.71
CA TYR A 414 20.03 18.78 -0.44
C TYR A 414 21.19 19.76 -0.51
N VAL A 415 22.33 19.28 -1.00
CA VAL A 415 23.51 20.09 -1.29
C VAL A 415 23.70 20.18 -2.81
N ALA A 416 24.10 21.35 -3.31
CA ALA A 416 24.31 21.60 -4.72
C ALA A 416 25.69 22.22 -4.97
N GLN A 417 26.38 21.75 -6.01
CA GLN A 417 27.75 22.12 -6.36
C GLN A 417 27.94 23.63 -6.57
N LYS A 418 26.96 24.28 -7.21
CA LYS A 418 27.04 25.71 -7.55
C LYS A 418 26.23 26.60 -6.59
N SER A 419 25.78 26.07 -5.46
CA SER A 419 25.03 26.85 -4.46
C SER A 419 25.94 27.27 -3.31
N ASN A 420 25.85 28.53 -2.90
CA ASN A 420 26.47 29.07 -1.69
C ASN A 420 25.52 29.10 -0.48
N LYS A 421 24.33 28.50 -0.60
CA LYS A 421 23.26 28.54 0.42
C LYS A 421 22.73 27.15 0.75
N ASN A 422 23.59 26.13 0.73
CA ASN A 422 23.17 24.75 0.96
C ASN A 422 22.50 24.55 2.33
N ALA A 423 22.97 25.25 3.38
CA ALA A 423 22.34 25.22 4.70
C ALA A 423 20.86 25.66 4.68
N ASP A 424 20.49 26.63 3.84
CA ASP A 424 19.10 27.13 3.73
C ASP A 424 18.13 26.10 3.14
N HIS A 425 18.65 25.04 2.52
CA HIS A 425 17.83 24.00 1.90
C HIS A 425 17.27 23.01 2.93
N PHE A 426 17.94 22.83 4.06
CA PHE A 426 17.59 21.82 5.06
C PHE A 426 16.30 22.19 5.81
N GLY A 427 15.37 21.25 5.89
CA GLY A 427 14.08 21.40 6.60
C GLY A 427 13.07 22.33 5.93
N LYS A 428 13.43 22.93 4.78
CA LYS A 428 12.61 23.92 4.09
C LYS A 428 12.31 23.55 2.65
N ASN A 429 13.28 23.02 1.91
CA ASN A 429 13.12 22.68 0.50
C ASN A 429 12.97 21.18 0.32
N SER A 430 12.18 20.77 -0.69
CA SER A 430 12.21 19.40 -1.19
C SER A 430 13.62 18.99 -1.61
N LEU A 431 13.91 17.68 -1.68
CA LEU A 431 15.20 17.19 -2.13
C LEU A 431 15.29 17.34 -3.65
N PHE A 432 16.23 18.14 -4.13
CA PHE A 432 16.56 18.22 -5.56
C PHE A 432 17.79 17.36 -5.83
N VAL A 433 17.60 16.26 -6.56
CA VAL A 433 18.65 15.23 -6.75
C VAL A 433 18.89 14.96 -8.23
N GLY A 434 20.14 15.07 -8.67
CA GLY A 434 20.56 14.90 -10.06
C GLY A 434 21.50 16.01 -10.52
N VAL A 435 21.36 16.44 -11.77
CA VAL A 435 22.22 17.47 -12.36
C VAL A 435 21.43 18.42 -13.24
N ASN A 436 21.76 19.71 -13.18
CA ASN A 436 21.31 20.71 -14.15
C ASN A 436 22.39 21.78 -14.36
N GLU A 437 22.22 22.64 -15.37
CA GLU A 437 23.21 23.68 -15.68
C GLU A 437 23.35 24.73 -14.56
N THR A 438 22.26 25.05 -13.86
CA THR A 438 22.19 26.11 -12.85
C THR A 438 22.85 25.74 -11.53
N LEU A 439 22.51 24.58 -10.96
CA LEU A 439 22.94 24.10 -9.64
C LEU A 439 24.16 23.17 -9.73
N GLY A 440 24.48 22.65 -10.93
CA GLY A 440 25.46 21.59 -11.09
C GLY A 440 24.95 20.27 -10.51
N ILE A 441 25.86 19.46 -9.97
CA ILE A 441 25.51 18.21 -9.28
C ILE A 441 24.78 18.54 -7.97
N SER A 442 23.70 17.82 -7.68
CA SER A 442 22.96 17.94 -6.42
C SER A 442 22.69 16.56 -5.79
N TYR A 443 22.95 16.46 -4.47
CA TYR A 443 22.73 15.26 -3.67
C TYR A 443 21.64 15.50 -2.63
N GLY A 444 20.74 14.54 -2.46
CA GLY A 444 19.85 14.50 -1.31
C GLY A 444 20.59 13.94 -0.09
N VAL A 445 20.37 14.52 1.08
CA VAL A 445 21.04 14.12 2.32
C VAL A 445 19.99 13.89 3.39
N ILE A 446 20.03 12.72 4.03
CA ILE A 446 19.11 12.36 5.10
C ILE A 446 19.89 11.71 6.24
N ARG A 447 19.83 12.30 7.43
CA ARG A 447 20.36 11.73 8.67
C ARG A 447 19.22 11.27 9.56
N PHE A 448 19.28 10.00 10.00
CA PHE A 448 18.37 9.47 11.01
C PHE A 448 19.09 9.31 12.35
N LYS A 449 18.46 9.80 13.43
CA LYS A 449 18.86 9.49 14.80
C LYS A 449 18.27 8.15 15.21
N LEU A 450 19.08 7.30 15.80
CA LEU A 450 18.75 5.91 16.15
C LEU A 450 18.62 5.70 17.67
N ASP A 451 18.64 6.78 18.45
CA ASP A 451 18.64 6.77 19.92
C ASP A 451 17.41 6.05 20.54
N SER A 452 16.30 5.98 19.80
CA SER A 452 15.07 5.30 20.26
C SER A 452 15.06 3.78 20.05
N VAL A 453 16.16 3.22 19.57
CA VAL A 453 16.33 1.79 19.26
C VAL A 453 17.30 1.17 20.27
N SER A 454 17.00 -0.04 20.74
CA SER A 454 17.88 -0.75 21.66
C SER A 454 19.26 -0.99 21.03
N LEU A 455 20.33 -0.77 21.80
CA LEU A 455 21.70 -1.11 21.39
C LEU A 455 21.92 -2.61 21.14
N GLN A 456 21.02 -3.46 21.66
CA GLN A 456 21.03 -4.90 21.46
C GLN A 456 20.09 -5.35 20.33
N ALA A 457 19.45 -4.43 19.60
CA ALA A 457 18.46 -4.79 18.59
C ALA A 457 19.04 -5.72 17.51
N LEU A 458 18.35 -6.83 17.28
CA LEU A 458 18.60 -7.77 16.18
C LEU A 458 17.60 -7.45 15.06
N ILE A 459 18.04 -6.79 14.01
CA ILE A 459 17.18 -6.27 12.94
C ILE A 459 16.68 -7.43 12.05
N LYS A 460 15.37 -7.70 12.13
CA LYS A 460 14.68 -8.70 11.29
C LYS A 460 14.35 -8.14 9.91
N GLU A 461 13.98 -6.87 9.84
CA GLU A 461 13.61 -6.19 8.60
C GLU A 461 13.91 -4.69 8.72
N ALA A 462 14.37 -4.07 7.64
CA ALA A 462 14.49 -2.61 7.55
C ALA A 462 14.13 -2.12 6.15
N LYS A 463 13.53 -0.93 6.07
CA LYS A 463 13.08 -0.27 4.83
C LYS A 463 13.30 1.23 4.92
N ILE A 464 13.80 1.82 3.85
CA ILE A 464 13.79 3.28 3.68
C ILE A 464 12.89 3.66 2.52
N SER A 465 12.07 4.70 2.72
CA SER A 465 11.05 5.10 1.75
C SER A 465 11.13 6.59 1.41
N LEU A 466 11.03 6.92 0.12
CA LEU A 466 11.04 8.26 -0.43
C LEU A 466 9.83 8.51 -1.33
N TYR A 467 9.28 9.72 -1.29
CA TYR A 467 8.14 10.11 -2.12
C TYR A 467 8.55 11.07 -3.25
N PRO A 468 8.55 10.65 -4.52
CA PRO A 468 8.87 11.52 -5.64
C PRO A 468 7.69 12.47 -5.95
N LEU A 469 7.94 13.79 -6.04
CA LEU A 469 6.89 14.82 -6.17
C LEU A 469 6.61 15.29 -7.58
N ASN A 470 7.65 15.55 -8.38
CA ASN A 470 7.47 16.16 -9.70
C ASN A 470 8.61 15.75 -10.62
N ARG A 471 8.26 15.43 -11.87
CA ARG A 471 9.16 15.02 -12.95
C ARG A 471 9.46 16.13 -13.98
N VAL A 472 8.91 17.35 -13.85
CA VAL A 472 9.04 18.41 -14.87
C VAL A 472 10.49 18.76 -15.24
N ASN A 473 11.45 18.61 -14.31
CA ASN A 473 12.88 18.86 -14.55
C ASN A 473 13.70 17.61 -14.91
N VAL A 474 13.05 16.44 -15.02
CA VAL A 474 13.61 15.19 -15.55
C VAL A 474 13.23 15.13 -17.03
N LYS A 475 14.03 15.79 -17.87
CA LYS A 475 13.68 16.03 -19.27
C LYS A 475 14.08 14.87 -20.20
N ILE A 476 14.74 13.84 -19.70
CA ILE A 476 15.21 12.72 -20.53
C ILE A 476 14.63 11.43 -19.98
N GLU A 477 13.74 10.81 -20.76
CA GLU A 477 12.93 9.69 -20.29
C GLU A 477 13.78 8.44 -20.00
N LYS A 478 14.77 8.14 -20.86
CA LYS A 478 15.63 6.96 -20.77
C LYS A 478 17.10 7.30 -20.50
N TYR A 479 17.35 8.21 -19.55
CA TYR A 479 18.72 8.55 -19.15
C TYR A 479 18.83 8.75 -17.66
N GLY A 480 19.83 8.12 -17.06
CA GLY A 480 20.16 8.33 -15.67
C GLY A 480 19.34 7.49 -14.70
N GLU A 481 19.91 7.29 -13.52
CA GLU A 481 19.36 6.47 -12.46
C GLU A 481 19.55 7.17 -11.11
N TRP A 482 18.69 6.83 -10.15
CA TRP A 482 18.73 7.35 -8.79
C TRP A 482 19.02 6.22 -7.81
N SER A 483 19.98 6.43 -6.93
CA SER A 483 20.40 5.49 -5.90
C SER A 483 20.31 6.13 -4.52
N ILE A 484 20.27 5.28 -3.50
CA ILE A 484 20.44 5.68 -2.10
C ILE A 484 21.58 4.88 -1.49
N SER A 485 22.47 5.57 -0.79
CA SER A 485 23.66 4.96 -0.21
C SER A 485 23.85 5.37 1.23
N ILE A 486 24.28 4.42 2.07
CA ILE A 486 24.88 4.70 3.37
C ILE A 486 26.28 5.26 3.12
N ILE A 487 26.58 6.42 3.70
CA ILE A 487 27.90 7.06 3.61
C ILE A 487 28.52 7.19 4.99
N GLU A 488 29.83 7.40 5.05
CA GLU A 488 30.52 7.77 6.29
C GLU A 488 29.98 9.11 6.82
N ASN A 489 30.00 9.27 8.15
CA ASN A 489 29.59 10.52 8.77
C ASN A 489 30.54 11.65 8.36
N VAL A 490 29.97 12.84 8.18
CA VAL A 490 30.67 14.08 7.88
C VAL A 490 30.43 15.10 8.99
N ASP A 491 31.34 16.05 9.14
CA ASP A 491 31.25 17.10 10.15
C ASP A 491 30.09 18.06 9.83
N ASP A 492 29.95 18.46 8.56
CA ASP A 492 28.88 19.33 8.08
C ASP A 492 28.12 18.68 6.91
N ILE A 493 26.88 18.27 7.17
CA ILE A 493 25.99 17.68 6.16
C ILE A 493 25.48 18.69 5.14
N THR A 494 25.67 19.99 5.38
CA THR A 494 25.28 21.07 4.47
C THR A 494 26.41 21.47 3.52
N ASP A 495 27.62 20.95 3.73
CA ASP A 495 28.77 21.19 2.86
C ASP A 495 28.76 20.24 1.65
N PHE A 496 28.85 20.81 0.44
CA PHE A 496 28.80 20.01 -0.78
C PHE A 496 30.03 19.11 -0.94
N ASP A 497 31.22 19.63 -0.65
CA ASP A 497 32.47 18.90 -0.88
C ASP A 497 32.61 17.75 0.12
N GLN A 498 32.20 17.93 1.37
CA GLN A 498 32.16 16.84 2.35
C GLN A 498 31.22 15.72 1.91
N ILE A 499 29.99 16.04 1.49
CA ILE A 499 29.02 15.03 1.01
C ILE A 499 29.46 14.37 -0.30
N HIS A 500 30.07 15.14 -1.21
CA HIS A 500 30.57 14.64 -2.49
C HIS A 500 31.72 13.64 -2.28
N ASN A 501 32.67 13.98 -1.41
CA ASN A 501 33.87 13.19 -1.13
C ASN A 501 33.66 12.09 -0.07
N ALA A 502 32.55 12.12 0.67
CA ALA A 502 32.21 11.09 1.66
C ALA A 502 32.23 9.70 1.02
N LYS A 503 32.93 8.76 1.66
CA LYS A 503 33.03 7.39 1.20
C LYS A 503 31.67 6.70 1.29
N VAL A 504 31.28 6.06 0.20
CA VAL A 504 30.11 5.19 0.15
C VAL A 504 30.45 3.90 0.89
N ILE A 505 29.71 3.61 1.96
CA ILE A 505 29.81 2.34 2.68
C ILE A 505 29.06 1.26 1.91
N GLN A 506 27.80 1.53 1.54
CA GLN A 506 26.95 0.60 0.81
C GLN A 506 25.86 1.36 0.04
N THR A 507 25.59 0.96 -1.21
CA THR A 507 24.41 1.42 -1.96
C THR A 507 23.29 0.41 -1.79
N LEU A 508 22.09 0.87 -1.40
CA LEU A 508 20.98 -0.02 -1.08
C LEU A 508 20.29 -0.52 -2.33
N GLY A 509 20.07 -1.83 -2.41
CA GLY A 509 19.25 -2.46 -3.46
C GLY A 509 19.60 -2.02 -4.88
N GLU A 510 18.58 -1.93 -5.73
CA GLU A 510 18.73 -1.48 -7.11
C GLU A 510 18.56 0.04 -7.25
N THR A 511 19.23 0.60 -8.25
CA THR A 511 19.00 1.97 -8.71
C THR A 511 17.67 2.06 -9.44
N ILE A 512 17.06 3.26 -9.45
CA ILE A 512 15.81 3.50 -10.15
C ILE A 512 16.11 4.24 -11.46
N PRO A 513 15.90 3.63 -12.64
CA PRO A 513 16.09 4.32 -13.90
C PRO A 513 15.00 5.39 -14.10
N SER A 514 15.35 6.50 -14.79
CA SER A 514 14.47 7.65 -15.04
C SER A 514 13.06 7.26 -15.46
N GLN A 515 12.93 6.33 -16.41
CA GLN A 515 11.63 5.86 -16.94
C GLN A 515 10.71 5.24 -15.87
N GLN A 516 11.27 4.68 -14.80
CA GLN A 516 10.53 4.08 -13.68
C GLN A 516 10.38 5.04 -12.47
N LEU A 517 11.04 6.20 -12.51
CA LEU A 517 10.96 7.22 -11.47
C LEU A 517 9.78 8.16 -11.75
N THR A 518 8.61 7.73 -11.32
CA THR A 518 7.35 8.46 -11.54
C THR A 518 6.94 9.22 -10.29
N GLN A 519 6.40 10.42 -10.49
CA GLN A 519 5.82 11.22 -9.42
C GLN A 519 4.61 10.50 -8.79
N GLY A 520 4.44 10.68 -7.49
CA GLY A 520 3.26 10.20 -6.78
C GLY A 520 3.30 8.73 -6.35
N ILE A 521 4.39 7.99 -6.63
CA ILE A 521 4.57 6.59 -6.26
C ILE A 521 5.73 6.47 -5.27
N TRP A 522 5.46 5.96 -4.07
CA TRP A 522 6.51 5.69 -3.08
C TRP A 522 7.59 4.77 -3.65
N LYS A 523 8.84 5.10 -3.35
CA LYS A 523 10.00 4.25 -3.63
C LYS A 523 10.54 3.75 -2.31
N THR A 524 10.65 2.43 -2.17
CA THR A 524 11.06 1.76 -0.94
C THR A 524 12.19 0.80 -1.25
N TRP A 525 13.26 0.88 -0.45
CA TRP A 525 14.39 -0.03 -0.50
C TRP A 525 14.37 -0.90 0.76
N SER A 526 14.19 -2.21 0.57
CA SER A 526 14.30 -3.20 1.65
C SER A 526 15.75 -3.62 1.83
N PHE A 527 16.20 -3.66 3.08
CA PHE A 527 17.58 -3.97 3.43
C PHE A 527 17.82 -5.48 3.37
N ASN A 528 18.87 -5.91 2.69
CA ASN A 528 19.32 -7.30 2.73
C ASN A 528 20.01 -7.64 4.08
N SER A 529 20.52 -8.87 4.27
CA SER A 529 21.18 -9.27 5.52
C SER A 529 22.38 -8.39 5.88
N TYR A 530 23.27 -8.13 4.92
CA TYR A 530 24.46 -7.31 5.12
C TYR A 530 24.11 -5.85 5.44
N GLU A 531 23.15 -5.28 4.73
CA GLU A 531 22.69 -3.91 4.97
C GLU A 531 22.04 -3.75 6.37
N ARG A 532 21.37 -4.79 6.87
CA ARG A 532 20.85 -4.82 8.25
C ARG A 532 21.97 -4.87 9.28
N GLU A 533 23.05 -5.61 9.04
CA GLU A 533 24.23 -5.61 9.91
C GLU A 533 24.87 -4.22 9.98
N LEU A 534 25.00 -3.52 8.84
CA LEU A 534 25.47 -2.14 8.82
C LEU A 534 24.57 -1.20 9.63
N LEU A 535 23.25 -1.39 9.57
CA LEU A 535 22.31 -0.62 10.37
C LEU A 535 22.44 -0.91 11.87
N GLN A 536 22.69 -2.17 12.26
CA GLN A 536 23.00 -2.53 13.66
C GLN A 536 24.27 -1.85 14.17
N GLU A 537 25.32 -1.77 13.35
CA GLU A 537 26.53 -1.02 13.70
C GLU A 537 26.24 0.49 13.78
N ALA A 538 25.36 1.02 12.94
CA ALA A 538 24.93 2.42 13.01
C ALA A 538 24.12 2.72 14.28
N ILE A 539 23.29 1.78 14.76
CA ILE A 539 22.57 1.92 16.04
C ILE A 539 23.56 2.13 17.19
N LYS A 540 24.68 1.40 17.23
CA LYS A 540 25.74 1.59 18.23
C LYS A 540 26.38 2.98 18.17
N LYS A 541 26.35 3.63 17.01
CA LYS A 541 26.85 5.00 16.80
C LYS A 541 25.78 6.08 17.04
N GLY A 542 24.51 5.69 17.22
CA GLY A 542 23.37 6.58 17.45
C GLY A 542 22.80 7.27 16.20
N GLU A 543 23.40 7.10 15.02
CA GLU A 543 22.90 7.70 13.78
C GLU A 543 23.35 6.97 12.51
N VAL A 544 22.61 7.20 11.42
CA VAL A 544 22.96 6.77 10.07
C VAL A 544 22.75 7.90 9.08
N LEU A 545 23.69 8.08 8.14
CA LEU A 545 23.67 9.11 7.11
C LEU A 545 23.48 8.48 5.72
N PHE A 546 22.46 8.96 5.00
CA PHE A 546 22.17 8.55 3.63
C PHE A 546 22.44 9.68 2.64
N ARG A 547 23.06 9.32 1.51
CA ARG A 547 23.18 10.14 0.30
C ARG A 547 22.28 9.58 -0.79
N ILE A 548 21.39 10.42 -1.30
CA ILE A 548 20.58 10.12 -2.49
C ILE A 548 21.28 10.77 -3.69
N GLN A 549 21.55 9.98 -4.71
CA GLN A 549 22.34 10.39 -5.86
C GLN A 549 21.56 10.14 -7.15
N GLY A 550 21.56 11.13 -8.03
CA GLY A 550 21.10 10.98 -9.41
C GLY A 550 22.27 11.05 -10.39
N PRO A 551 21.99 11.28 -11.68
CA PRO A 551 23.04 11.49 -12.69
C PRO A 551 23.90 12.71 -12.34
N THR A 552 25.19 12.61 -12.63
CA THR A 552 26.18 13.69 -12.38
C THR A 552 26.63 14.40 -13.67
N LYS A 553 26.15 13.94 -14.82
CA LYS A 553 26.43 14.50 -16.15
C LYS A 553 25.14 14.60 -16.95
N LEU A 554 25.13 15.51 -17.93
CA LEU A 554 24.04 15.68 -18.87
C LEU A 554 24.46 15.20 -20.26
N PRO A 555 23.57 14.57 -21.03
CA PRO A 555 23.77 14.33 -22.45
C PRO A 555 23.87 15.66 -23.20
N LEU A 556 24.53 15.63 -24.36
CA LEU A 556 24.69 16.81 -25.21
C LEU A 556 23.32 17.45 -25.53
N GLY A 557 23.22 18.77 -25.37
CA GLY A 557 21.99 19.53 -25.67
C GLY A 557 20.89 19.43 -24.63
N SER A 558 21.16 18.82 -23.46
CA SER A 558 20.22 18.76 -22.34
C SER A 558 20.66 19.68 -21.20
N ASP A 559 19.70 20.34 -20.55
CA ASP A 559 19.95 21.35 -19.51
C ASP A 559 19.61 20.89 -18.08
N SER A 560 18.84 19.79 -17.94
CA SER A 560 18.38 19.28 -16.64
C SER A 560 17.99 17.81 -16.66
N GLN A 561 18.41 17.09 -15.62
CA GLN A 561 17.96 15.76 -15.25
C GLN A 561 17.86 15.69 -13.71
N MET A 562 16.92 16.45 -13.15
CA MET A 562 16.78 16.71 -11.72
C MET A 562 15.42 16.22 -11.21
N MET A 563 15.43 15.29 -10.24
CA MET A 563 14.21 14.80 -9.60
C MET A 563 13.97 15.51 -8.27
N MET A 564 12.70 15.77 -7.96
CA MET A 564 12.28 16.33 -6.69
C MET A 564 11.62 15.26 -5.81
N PHE A 565 12.11 15.08 -4.59
CA PHE A 565 11.49 14.22 -3.56
C PHE A 565 10.95 15.05 -2.40
N ASP A 566 9.80 14.63 -1.87
CA ASP A 566 9.17 15.28 -0.72
C ASP A 566 10.00 15.09 0.54
N ILE A 567 9.97 16.09 1.42
CA ILE A 567 10.50 16.01 2.79
C ILE A 567 9.40 16.22 3.84
N GLY A 568 8.15 16.42 3.41
CA GLY A 568 6.95 16.70 4.19
C GLY A 568 6.89 18.07 4.86
N TYR A 569 7.92 18.90 4.70
CA TYR A 569 8.03 20.26 5.24
C TYR A 569 8.12 21.31 4.12
N GLY A 570 7.93 22.58 4.50
CA GLY A 570 8.16 23.73 3.64
C GLY A 570 7.11 23.97 2.55
N PRO A 571 7.28 25.00 1.72
CA PRO A 571 6.29 25.43 0.73
C PRO A 571 6.08 24.42 -0.41
N PHE A 572 7.07 23.55 -0.63
CA PHE A 572 7.05 22.52 -1.67
C PHE A 572 6.69 21.14 -1.13
N GLY A 573 6.54 20.95 0.18
CA GLY A 573 6.10 19.67 0.74
C GLY A 573 4.62 19.38 0.51
N GLY A 574 4.25 18.10 0.42
CA GLY A 574 2.88 17.61 0.39
C GLY A 574 2.26 17.44 1.79
N GLY A 575 3.04 17.71 2.84
CA GLY A 575 2.65 17.53 4.24
C GLY A 575 3.30 16.31 4.89
N ILE A 576 3.03 16.13 6.19
CA ILE A 576 3.70 15.15 7.06
C ILE A 576 3.58 13.69 6.60
N HIS A 577 2.61 13.38 5.73
CA HIS A 577 2.36 12.05 5.20
C HIS A 577 3.39 11.60 4.15
N TYR A 578 4.15 12.53 3.58
CA TYR A 578 5.12 12.25 2.50
C TYR A 578 6.57 12.36 2.96
N ARG A 579 6.79 12.40 4.28
CA ARG A 579 8.14 12.46 4.85
C ARG A 579 8.91 11.17 4.56
N PRO A 580 10.18 11.27 4.13
CA PRO A 580 11.10 10.16 4.15
C PRO A 580 11.13 9.51 5.53
N HIS A 581 11.12 8.18 5.53
CA HIS A 581 11.12 7.41 6.77
C HIS A 581 11.97 6.16 6.64
N LEU A 582 12.46 5.71 7.79
CA LEU A 582 13.20 4.48 7.99
C LEU A 582 12.38 3.61 8.94
N ASP A 583 11.82 2.53 8.40
CA ASP A 583 11.09 1.52 9.16
C ASP A 583 12.02 0.36 9.47
N PHE A 584 11.96 -0.19 10.67
CA PHE A 584 12.55 -1.49 10.93
C PHE A 584 11.83 -2.25 12.04
N LYS A 585 11.82 -3.57 11.83
CA LYS A 585 11.32 -4.59 12.73
C LYS A 585 12.51 -5.32 13.32
N TYR A 586 12.53 -5.50 14.63
CA TYR A 586 13.66 -6.10 15.33
C TYR A 586 13.20 -6.96 16.51
N THR A 587 14.07 -7.84 16.97
CA THR A 587 13.91 -8.56 18.23
C THR A 587 15.09 -8.25 19.16
N LEU A 588 15.05 -8.78 20.38
CA LEU A 588 16.15 -8.70 21.33
C LEU A 588 16.79 -10.08 21.49
N PRO A 589 18.10 -10.15 21.81
CA PRO A 589 18.73 -11.41 22.20
C PRO A 589 17.98 -12.00 23.40
N PRO A 590 17.57 -13.28 23.34
CA PRO A 590 16.83 -13.87 24.43
C PRO A 590 17.72 -14.11 25.66
N VAL A 591 17.12 -13.99 26.83
CA VAL A 591 17.70 -14.45 28.10
C VAL A 591 17.33 -15.92 28.26
N LYS A 592 18.32 -16.75 28.63
CA LYS A 592 18.13 -18.18 28.89
C LYS A 592 17.90 -18.40 30.38
N LEU A 593 16.94 -19.27 30.70
CA LEU A 593 16.63 -19.70 32.05
C LEU A 593 16.42 -21.21 32.05
N GLU A 594 17.19 -21.91 32.88
CA GLU A 594 17.04 -23.34 33.15
C GLU A 594 16.25 -23.51 34.45
N ILE A 595 15.19 -24.31 34.41
CA ILE A 595 14.31 -24.58 35.55
C ILE A 595 14.41 -26.05 35.91
N ASP A 596 14.74 -26.33 37.17
CA ASP A 596 14.72 -27.66 37.75
C ASP A 596 13.28 -28.13 38.00
N PRO A 597 13.00 -29.44 37.87
CA PRO A 597 11.69 -29.98 38.21
C PRO A 597 11.42 -29.78 39.70
N ASN A 598 10.27 -29.18 40.02
CA ASN A 598 9.73 -29.11 41.37
C ASN A 598 9.28 -30.50 41.87
N LYS A 599 8.86 -31.39 40.96
CA LYS A 599 8.44 -32.76 41.25
C LYS A 599 8.73 -33.69 40.08
N LEU A 600 9.24 -34.89 40.39
CA LEU A 600 9.34 -36.01 39.45
C LEU A 600 8.62 -37.22 40.04
N ALA A 601 7.90 -37.95 39.19
CA ALA A 601 7.27 -39.20 39.60
C ALA A 601 7.18 -40.23 38.45
N THR A 602 7.32 -41.51 38.77
CA THR A 602 6.95 -42.64 37.91
C THR A 602 5.61 -43.18 38.38
N ILE A 603 4.67 -43.35 37.46
CA ILE A 603 3.28 -43.69 37.77
C ILE A 603 2.93 -44.97 37.00
N SER A 604 2.70 -46.05 37.73
CA SER A 604 2.30 -47.35 37.19
C SER A 604 1.00 -47.81 37.83
N SER A 605 0.45 -48.92 37.35
CA SER A 605 -0.77 -49.48 37.94
C SER A 605 -0.59 -50.00 39.36
N ASP A 606 0.66 -50.14 39.82
CA ASP A 606 1.03 -50.55 41.18
C ASP A 606 1.21 -49.38 42.15
N GLY A 607 1.26 -48.14 41.64
CA GLY A 607 1.35 -46.92 42.45
C GLY A 607 2.23 -45.81 41.86
N VAL A 608 2.45 -44.78 42.67
CA VAL A 608 3.26 -43.59 42.34
C VAL A 608 4.58 -43.65 43.10
N THR A 609 5.71 -43.60 42.38
CA THR A 609 7.05 -43.51 42.95
C THR A 609 7.60 -42.11 42.73
N LEU A 610 7.93 -41.40 43.81
CA LEU A 610 8.50 -40.05 43.75
C LEU A 610 10.00 -40.08 43.47
N ASP A 611 10.55 -38.97 42.98
CA ASP A 611 11.97 -38.78 42.64
C ASP A 611 12.50 -39.75 41.58
N THR A 612 11.61 -40.29 40.76
CA THR A 612 11.93 -41.17 39.61
C THR A 612 11.22 -40.65 38.36
N LEU A 613 11.77 -40.95 37.19
CA LEU A 613 11.14 -40.67 35.90
C LEU A 613 11.40 -41.83 34.96
N SER A 614 10.43 -42.72 34.84
CA SER A 614 10.49 -43.89 33.96
C SER A 614 9.21 -43.98 33.15
N CYS A 615 9.30 -44.49 31.93
CA CYS A 615 8.17 -44.54 31.00
C CYS A 615 8.29 -45.73 30.06
N GLY A 616 7.17 -46.38 29.75
CA GLY A 616 7.15 -47.59 28.90
C GLY A 616 5.95 -48.49 29.20
N PHE A 617 6.17 -49.80 29.17
CA PHE A 617 5.17 -50.84 29.42
C PHE A 617 5.61 -51.76 30.56
N ASP A 618 4.72 -51.98 31.52
CA ASP A 618 4.95 -52.92 32.63
C ASP A 618 4.86 -54.38 32.16
N ASP A 619 4.99 -55.32 33.10
CA ASP A 619 4.95 -56.77 32.83
C ASP A 619 3.61 -57.23 32.23
N ASN A 620 2.53 -56.49 32.47
CA ASN A 620 1.21 -56.76 31.95
C ASN A 620 0.92 -56.03 30.62
N GLY A 621 1.83 -55.17 30.17
CA GLY A 621 1.67 -54.33 28.99
C GLY A 621 0.84 -53.07 29.25
N LYS A 622 0.61 -52.70 30.51
CA LYS A 622 0.01 -51.41 30.86
C LYS A 622 1.06 -50.31 30.77
N VAL A 623 0.63 -49.10 30.44
CA VAL A 623 1.53 -47.96 30.25
C VAL A 623 2.06 -47.47 31.60
N VAL A 624 3.37 -47.27 31.70
CA VAL A 624 4.02 -46.56 32.80
C VAL A 624 4.25 -45.12 32.34
N TYR A 625 3.77 -44.15 33.12
CA TYR A 625 3.88 -42.72 32.82
C TYR A 625 4.99 -42.08 33.66
N GLY A 626 5.77 -41.20 33.05
CA GLY A 626 6.69 -40.32 33.79
C GLY A 626 6.06 -38.94 33.93
N PHE A 627 6.00 -38.40 35.14
CA PHE A 627 5.46 -37.07 35.44
C PHE A 627 6.56 -36.10 35.86
N MET A 628 6.50 -34.88 35.34
CA MET A 628 7.41 -33.78 35.63
C MET A 628 6.59 -32.52 35.94
N GLU A 629 6.88 -31.84 37.05
CA GLU A 629 6.25 -30.56 37.40
C GLU A 629 7.32 -29.48 37.50
N PHE A 630 7.11 -28.32 36.89
CA PHE A 630 8.02 -27.18 36.97
C PHE A 630 7.32 -25.97 37.59
N ASP A 631 8.06 -25.26 38.42
CA ASP A 631 7.63 -23.98 39.01
C ASP A 631 8.21 -22.82 38.18
N LEU A 632 7.33 -21.97 37.66
CA LEU A 632 7.69 -20.87 36.78
C LEU A 632 8.00 -19.56 37.53
N ALA A 633 7.96 -19.54 38.87
CA ALA A 633 8.17 -18.35 39.69
C ALA A 633 9.54 -17.66 39.51
N SER A 634 10.52 -18.34 38.91
CA SER A 634 11.82 -17.77 38.55
C SER A 634 11.79 -16.87 37.31
N LEU A 635 10.72 -16.94 36.49
CA LEU A 635 10.52 -16.02 35.37
C LEU A 635 10.19 -14.60 35.87
N PRO A 636 10.65 -13.54 35.18
CA PRO A 636 10.27 -12.17 35.52
C PRO A 636 8.78 -11.91 35.31
N GLU A 637 8.30 -10.73 35.71
CA GLU A 637 6.89 -10.31 35.62
C GLU A 637 6.17 -10.77 34.34
N ALA A 638 5.06 -11.50 34.53
CA ALA A 638 4.37 -12.20 33.46
C ALA A 638 3.85 -11.28 32.32
N ASP A 639 3.46 -10.04 32.64
CA ASP A 639 2.98 -9.08 31.64
C ASP A 639 4.09 -8.56 30.71
N THR A 640 5.37 -8.79 31.05
CA THR A 640 6.53 -8.39 30.24
C THR A 640 7.42 -9.55 29.78
N THR A 641 7.17 -10.78 30.21
CA THR A 641 7.99 -11.94 29.85
C THR A 641 7.40 -12.69 28.65
N VAL A 642 7.96 -12.50 27.45
CA VAL A 642 7.57 -13.27 26.25
C VAL A 642 8.52 -14.42 26.04
N ILE A 643 8.00 -15.65 26.04
CA ILE A 643 8.75 -16.87 25.76
C ILE A 643 8.94 -17.00 24.24
N THR A 644 10.17 -16.83 23.80
CA THR A 644 10.54 -16.95 22.37
C THR A 644 10.74 -18.42 22.00
N ASN A 645 11.33 -19.20 22.89
CA ASN A 645 11.59 -20.62 22.72
C ASN A 645 11.49 -21.34 24.07
N ALA A 646 11.08 -22.60 24.07
CA ALA A 646 11.08 -23.45 25.26
C ALA A 646 11.25 -24.92 24.87
N PHE A 647 11.94 -25.68 25.70
CA PHE A 647 12.08 -27.12 25.53
C PHE A 647 12.32 -27.84 26.85
N ILE A 648 11.90 -29.10 26.89
CA ILE A 648 12.27 -30.02 27.98
C ILE A 648 13.49 -30.81 27.53
N LYS A 649 14.56 -30.69 28.29
CA LYS A 649 15.78 -31.49 28.12
C LYS A 649 15.75 -32.64 29.12
N ILE A 650 15.82 -33.87 28.61
CA ILE A 650 15.89 -35.08 29.44
C ILE A 650 16.91 -36.06 28.88
N HIS A 651 17.41 -36.91 29.77
CA HIS A 651 18.43 -37.90 29.46
C HIS A 651 17.93 -39.32 29.69
N ASN A 652 18.05 -40.20 28.71
CA ASN A 652 17.75 -41.61 28.93
C ASN A 652 19.00 -42.37 29.39
N LYS A 653 18.83 -43.38 30.24
CA LYS A 653 19.89 -44.37 30.46
C LYS A 653 20.18 -45.13 29.16
N PRO A 654 21.40 -45.68 28.98
CA PRO A 654 21.71 -46.53 27.84
C PRO A 654 20.68 -47.64 27.69
N ILE A 655 20.08 -47.74 26.51
CA ILE A 655 19.05 -48.74 26.22
C ILE A 655 19.48 -49.65 25.07
N LYS A 656 18.89 -50.84 25.02
CA LYS A 656 18.95 -51.72 23.86
C LYS A 656 17.58 -51.70 23.18
N PRO A 657 17.49 -51.31 21.90
CA PRO A 657 16.22 -51.27 21.19
C PRO A 657 15.48 -52.61 21.24
N SER A 658 14.19 -52.57 21.54
CA SER A 658 13.26 -53.70 21.54
C SER A 658 13.05 -54.29 20.14
N GLY A 659 13.21 -53.46 19.10
CA GLY A 659 12.92 -53.79 17.71
C GLY A 659 11.50 -53.42 17.26
N GLU A 660 10.69 -52.86 18.16
CA GLU A 660 9.36 -52.31 17.86
C GLU A 660 9.43 -50.79 17.60
N ASP A 661 8.48 -50.23 16.83
CA ASP A 661 8.41 -48.78 16.57
C ASP A 661 7.71 -48.05 17.73
N ILE A 662 8.35 -48.07 18.91
CA ILE A 662 7.91 -47.34 20.09
C ILE A 662 8.51 -45.94 20.05
N ARG A 663 7.66 -44.95 20.27
CA ARG A 663 8.03 -43.55 20.36
C ARG A 663 7.60 -42.97 21.68
N TYR A 664 8.32 -41.97 22.14
CA TYR A 664 8.07 -41.30 23.41
C TYR A 664 7.74 -39.85 23.13
N LEU A 665 6.66 -39.37 23.74
CA LEU A 665 6.18 -38.02 23.58
C LEU A 665 5.91 -37.41 24.95
N ILE A 666 5.99 -36.08 25.00
CA ILE A 666 5.63 -35.30 26.19
C ILE A 666 4.36 -34.51 25.89
N GLU A 667 3.42 -34.57 26.83
CA GLU A 667 2.19 -33.79 26.79
C GLU A 667 2.08 -32.91 28.04
N LEU A 668 1.48 -31.75 27.85
CA LEU A 668 1.17 -30.81 28.90
C LEU A 668 -0.14 -31.22 29.59
N VAL A 669 -0.14 -31.24 30.92
CA VAL A 669 -1.28 -31.68 31.73
C VAL A 669 -1.54 -30.75 32.89
N ASP A 670 -2.80 -30.66 33.31
CA ASP A 670 -3.21 -29.98 34.53
C ASP A 670 -3.78 -31.04 35.48
N LEU A 671 -2.96 -31.47 36.45
CA LEU A 671 -3.28 -32.54 37.38
C LEU A 671 -3.09 -32.06 38.81
N GLU A 672 -4.18 -32.06 39.57
CA GLU A 672 -4.14 -31.75 41.01
C GLU A 672 -3.60 -32.93 41.84
N GLU A 673 -3.87 -34.17 41.40
CA GLU A 673 -3.48 -35.39 42.08
C GLU A 673 -2.85 -36.40 41.12
N LEU A 674 -1.75 -37.04 41.55
CA LEU A 674 -1.06 -38.09 40.82
C LEU A 674 -1.69 -39.45 41.16
N ASP A 675 -2.62 -39.89 40.31
CA ASP A 675 -3.28 -41.21 40.40
C ASP A 675 -3.30 -41.88 39.02
N TYR A 676 -3.06 -43.18 38.98
CA TYR A 676 -2.95 -43.93 37.72
C TYR A 676 -4.24 -43.91 36.91
N GLU A 677 -5.40 -44.11 37.53
CA GLU A 677 -6.68 -44.12 36.81
C GLU A 677 -7.07 -42.73 36.29
N LYS A 678 -6.80 -41.69 37.09
CA LYS A 678 -7.02 -40.30 36.67
C LYS A 678 -6.13 -39.93 35.50
N ILE A 679 -4.86 -40.34 35.54
CA ILE A 679 -3.92 -40.11 34.45
C ILE A 679 -4.39 -40.85 33.21
N GLU A 680 -4.73 -42.15 33.29
CA GLU A 680 -5.20 -42.91 32.12
C GLU A 680 -6.42 -42.28 31.43
N LYS A 681 -7.31 -41.62 32.19
CA LYS A 681 -8.54 -40.97 31.70
C LYS A 681 -8.42 -39.45 31.47
N ARG A 682 -7.22 -38.87 31.60
CA ARG A 682 -7.00 -37.43 31.52
C ARG A 682 -7.32 -36.84 30.15
N GLU A 683 -7.68 -35.57 30.12
CA GLU A 683 -7.63 -34.76 28.91
C GLU A 683 -6.24 -34.14 28.78
N SER A 684 -5.61 -34.31 27.62
CA SER A 684 -4.35 -33.64 27.29
C SER A 684 -4.64 -32.17 26.94
N LEU A 685 -3.89 -31.24 27.52
CA LEU A 685 -3.99 -29.81 27.18
C LEU A 685 -3.24 -29.46 25.88
N GLY A 686 -2.46 -30.40 25.36
CA GLY A 686 -1.65 -30.23 24.16
C GLY A 686 -0.41 -31.11 24.18
N PHE A 687 0.10 -31.42 22.99
CA PHE A 687 1.35 -32.13 22.82
C PHE A 687 2.49 -31.14 22.61
N ILE A 688 3.65 -31.44 23.19
CA ILE A 688 4.89 -30.76 22.82
C ILE A 688 5.37 -31.40 21.51
N ASP A 689 5.68 -30.58 20.51
CA ASP A 689 6.05 -31.05 19.18
C ASP A 689 7.39 -31.82 19.26
N TYR A 690 7.51 -32.91 18.47
CA TYR A 690 8.62 -33.89 18.45
C TYR A 690 8.47 -35.12 19.36
N GLU A 691 8.29 -36.31 18.74
CA GLU A 691 8.41 -37.61 19.39
C GLU A 691 9.84 -38.15 19.24
N VAL A 692 10.34 -38.88 20.24
CA VAL A 692 11.64 -39.55 20.17
C VAL A 692 11.45 -41.05 20.01
N SER A 693 12.01 -41.62 18.96
CA SER A 693 11.98 -43.07 18.72
C SER A 693 12.99 -43.81 19.59
N GLU A 694 12.72 -45.09 19.87
CA GLU A 694 13.67 -45.96 20.58
C GLU A 694 15.03 -46.07 19.86
N THR A 695 15.01 -46.01 18.52
CA THR A 695 16.24 -46.00 17.71
C THR A 695 17.08 -44.74 17.94
N GLU A 696 16.45 -43.59 18.20
CA GLU A 696 17.16 -42.36 18.56
C GLU A 696 17.68 -42.40 19.99
N LEU A 697 16.90 -42.96 20.94
CA LEU A 697 17.30 -43.15 22.33
C LEU A 697 18.56 -44.03 22.47
N ALA A 698 18.76 -44.99 21.57
CA ALA A 698 19.98 -45.81 21.55
C ALA A 698 21.20 -45.12 20.91
N LYS A 699 20.99 -44.07 20.10
CA LYS A 699 22.07 -43.35 19.40
C LYS A 699 22.66 -42.20 20.22
N LYS A 700 21.82 -41.52 21.00
CA LYS A 700 22.21 -40.40 21.87
C LYS A 700 21.42 -40.48 23.17
N ASP A 701 22.04 -40.04 24.25
CA ASP A 701 21.47 -40.08 25.60
C ASP A 701 20.70 -38.80 25.98
N THR A 702 20.77 -37.74 25.16
CA THR A 702 20.20 -36.42 25.44
C THR A 702 19.15 -36.05 24.39
N HIS A 703 17.96 -35.65 24.84
CA HIS A 703 16.82 -35.34 23.98
C HIS A 703 16.18 -34.01 24.35
N LEU A 704 15.77 -33.27 23.33
CA LEU A 704 15.11 -31.97 23.45
C LEU A 704 13.70 -32.11 22.89
N PHE A 705 12.69 -31.86 23.71
CA PHE A 705 11.28 -31.84 23.32
C PHE A 705 10.86 -30.37 23.16
N LEU A 706 10.66 -29.93 21.91
CA LEU A 706 10.51 -28.53 21.54
C LEU A 706 9.05 -28.06 21.63
N PHE A 707 8.81 -26.90 22.23
CA PHE A 707 7.46 -26.40 22.43
C PHE A 707 6.97 -25.70 21.15
N ASP A 708 5.78 -26.09 20.70
CA ASP A 708 5.07 -25.37 19.66
C ASP A 708 4.53 -24.02 20.19
N THR A 709 3.92 -23.23 19.29
CA THR A 709 3.39 -21.92 19.67
C THR A 709 2.30 -22.01 20.75
N SER A 710 1.43 -23.03 20.67
CA SER A 710 0.34 -23.23 21.64
C SER A 710 0.89 -23.54 23.04
N SER A 711 1.83 -24.47 23.13
CA SER A 711 2.48 -24.87 24.39
C SER A 711 3.25 -23.71 25.03
N LYS A 712 3.91 -22.85 24.23
CA LYS A 712 4.55 -21.64 24.73
C LYS A 712 3.56 -20.61 25.26
N ILE A 713 2.39 -20.45 24.62
CA ILE A 713 1.31 -19.59 25.13
C ILE A 713 0.81 -20.11 26.47
N GLU A 714 0.64 -21.42 26.59
CA GLU A 714 0.14 -22.02 27.83
C GLU A 714 1.15 -21.92 28.99
N LEU A 715 2.45 -22.05 28.72
CA LEU A 715 3.49 -21.73 29.72
C LEU A 715 3.36 -20.29 30.25
N GLU A 716 3.15 -19.32 29.35
CA GLU A 716 2.98 -17.93 29.76
C GLU A 716 1.67 -17.70 30.53
N ASN A 717 0.59 -18.38 30.17
CA ASN A 717 -0.69 -18.33 30.90
C ASN A 717 -0.52 -18.89 32.31
N ALA A 718 0.14 -20.04 32.45
CA ALA A 718 0.43 -20.64 33.74
C ALA A 718 1.29 -19.71 34.60
N HIS A 719 2.35 -19.11 34.03
CA HIS A 719 3.16 -18.10 34.70
C HIS A 719 2.33 -16.89 35.17
N ALA A 720 1.46 -16.35 34.30
CA ALA A 720 0.59 -15.22 34.64
C ALA A 720 -0.42 -15.53 35.76
N GLN A 721 -0.79 -16.80 35.92
CA GLN A 721 -1.68 -17.29 36.97
C GLN A 721 -0.91 -17.78 38.21
N ASN A 722 0.43 -17.69 38.22
CA ASN A 722 1.30 -18.27 39.24
C ASN A 722 1.02 -19.77 39.48
N ARG A 723 0.73 -20.49 38.40
CA ARG A 723 0.41 -21.92 38.38
C ARG A 723 1.64 -22.72 37.93
N LYS A 724 1.89 -23.84 38.62
CA LYS A 724 2.92 -24.82 38.22
C LYS A 724 2.45 -25.58 36.99
N VAL A 725 3.39 -25.99 36.15
CA VAL A 725 3.09 -26.71 34.90
C VAL A 725 3.50 -28.17 35.01
N GLY A 726 2.55 -29.07 34.73
CA GLY A 726 2.75 -30.51 34.74
C GLY A 726 2.95 -31.06 33.33
N PHE A 727 3.82 -32.04 33.19
CA PHE A 727 4.11 -32.73 31.94
C PHE A 727 4.13 -34.24 32.16
N ILE A 728 3.62 -34.98 31.18
CA ILE A 728 3.72 -36.44 31.17
C ILE A 728 4.51 -36.90 29.97
N ILE A 729 5.56 -37.68 30.21
CA ILE A 729 6.20 -38.51 29.18
C ILE A 729 5.51 -39.88 29.13
N ARG A 730 5.14 -40.31 27.92
CA ARG A 730 4.46 -41.59 27.68
C ARG A 730 4.93 -42.25 26.38
N PRO A 731 4.84 -43.59 26.26
CA PRO A 731 5.07 -44.26 25.00
C PRO A 731 3.86 -44.13 24.06
N THR A 732 4.10 -44.26 22.76
CA THR A 732 3.06 -44.54 21.75
C THR A 732 2.64 -46.00 21.86
N LYS A 733 1.39 -46.29 21.51
CA LYS A 733 0.82 -47.63 21.65
C LYS A 733 1.46 -48.59 20.64
N ALA A 734 2.25 -49.54 21.13
CA ALA A 734 2.74 -50.66 20.35
C ALA A 734 1.87 -51.91 20.59
N SER A 735 1.71 -52.74 19.56
CA SER A 735 0.65 -53.75 19.46
C SER A 735 0.68 -54.81 20.57
N GLN A 736 1.88 -55.19 21.07
CA GLN A 736 2.05 -56.32 22.02
C GLN A 736 3.24 -56.18 23.00
N THR A 737 3.81 -54.98 23.19
CA THR A 737 4.98 -54.80 24.07
C THR A 737 4.65 -55.04 25.54
N LYS A 738 5.49 -55.80 26.22
CA LYS A 738 5.48 -56.00 27.68
C LYS A 738 6.91 -55.92 28.21
N HIS A 739 7.06 -55.54 29.47
CA HIS A 739 8.37 -55.49 30.14
C HIS A 739 9.38 -54.61 29.38
N HIS A 740 8.98 -53.38 29.07
CA HIS A 740 9.82 -52.45 28.32
C HIS A 740 9.73 -51.05 28.93
N ILE A 741 10.63 -50.73 29.85
CA ILE A 741 10.68 -49.46 30.57
C ILE A 741 11.99 -48.74 30.25
N ILE A 742 11.88 -47.46 29.92
CA ILE A 742 13.01 -46.55 29.77
C ILE A 742 13.10 -45.67 31.01
N ASP A 743 14.29 -45.61 31.61
CA ASP A 743 14.61 -44.67 32.69
C ASP A 743 15.15 -43.36 32.12
N TRP A 744 14.49 -42.26 32.45
CA TRP A 744 14.76 -40.90 31.97
C TRP A 744 15.38 -39.99 33.03
N TYR A 745 15.59 -40.51 34.25
CA TYR A 745 16.20 -39.78 35.35
C TYR A 745 17.03 -40.71 36.22
N ASP A 746 18.22 -40.24 36.60
CA ASP A 746 19.07 -40.90 37.59
C ASP A 746 19.87 -39.86 38.37
N LYS A 747 19.48 -39.71 39.64
CA LYS A 747 20.09 -38.78 40.59
C LYS A 747 21.59 -39.04 40.81
N LYS A 748 22.09 -40.25 40.52
CA LYS A 748 23.50 -40.62 40.71
C LYS A 748 24.36 -40.38 39.47
N SER A 749 23.78 -40.41 38.27
CA SER A 749 24.52 -40.26 37.01
C SER A 749 24.67 -38.81 36.55
N GLN A 750 24.20 -37.83 37.35
CA GLN A 750 24.13 -36.40 36.98
C GLN A 750 23.28 -36.13 35.72
N ASN A 751 22.38 -37.05 35.37
CA ASN A 751 21.43 -36.85 34.29
C ASN A 751 20.35 -35.85 34.75
N GLU A 752 20.28 -34.69 34.10
CA GLU A 752 19.41 -33.59 34.52
C GLU A 752 18.14 -33.52 33.66
N VAL A 753 16.98 -33.52 34.30
CA VAL A 753 15.72 -33.09 33.68
C VAL A 753 15.64 -31.59 33.84
N LYS A 754 15.52 -30.84 32.76
CA LYS A 754 15.43 -29.37 32.78
C LYS A 754 14.32 -28.88 31.87
N LEU A 755 13.64 -27.82 32.31
CA LEU A 755 12.84 -26.98 31.43
C LEU A 755 13.69 -25.74 31.07
N ASP A 756 14.14 -25.69 29.83
CA ASP A 756 14.86 -24.56 29.28
C ASP A 756 13.87 -23.58 28.65
N ILE A 757 13.92 -22.32 29.10
CA ILE A 757 13.10 -21.24 28.57
C ILE A 757 14.01 -20.12 28.07
N GLU A 758 13.81 -19.74 26.81
CA GLU A 758 14.39 -18.52 26.24
C GLU A 758 13.29 -17.47 26.18
N TYR A 759 13.53 -16.30 26.78
CA TYR A 759 12.54 -15.23 26.84
C TYR A 759 13.14 -13.85 26.57
N ILE A 760 12.28 -12.91 26.18
CA ILE A 760 12.62 -11.49 26.09
C ILE A 760 11.70 -10.66 26.98
N LYS A 761 12.19 -9.49 27.42
CA LYS A 761 11.36 -8.51 28.11
C LYS A 761 10.64 -7.63 27.08
N ARG A 762 9.33 -7.82 26.94
CA ARG A 762 8.43 -7.07 26.05
C ARG A 762 7.03 -7.03 26.64
N ARG A 763 6.47 -5.82 26.77
CA ARG A 763 5.08 -5.64 27.22
C ARG A 763 4.10 -6.33 26.26
N LYS A 764 3.21 -7.16 26.81
CA LYS A 764 2.23 -7.96 26.03
C LYS A 764 0.93 -7.23 25.74
N LYS A 765 0.48 -6.39 26.67
CA LYS A 765 -0.81 -5.70 26.60
C LYS A 765 -0.61 -4.20 26.34
N PRO A 766 -1.47 -3.58 25.51
CA PRO A 766 -1.39 -2.14 25.30
C PRO A 766 -1.66 -1.35 26.59
N VAL A 767 -1.26 -0.08 26.59
CA VAL A 767 -1.70 0.89 27.60
C VAL A 767 -3.20 1.15 27.48
N GLY A 768 -3.81 1.66 28.55
CA GLY A 768 -5.25 1.96 28.57
C GLY A 768 -5.63 3.04 27.54
N GLY A 769 -6.79 2.89 26.90
CA GLY A 769 -7.32 3.87 25.95
C GLY A 769 -7.59 5.25 26.57
N VAL A 770 -7.78 6.25 25.72
CA VAL A 770 -8.11 7.61 26.16
C VAL A 770 -9.47 7.68 26.83
N LYS A 771 -9.72 8.72 27.64
CA LYS A 771 -11.05 9.00 28.22
C LYS A 771 -11.60 10.32 27.69
N ASN A 772 -12.91 10.50 27.81
CA ASN A 772 -13.58 11.78 27.55
C ASN A 772 -13.30 12.37 26.14
N LEU A 773 -13.24 11.52 25.10
CA LEU A 773 -13.08 11.98 23.71
C LEU A 773 -14.28 12.85 23.30
N ARG A 774 -13.99 14.07 22.82
CA ARG A 774 -14.98 15.06 22.40
C ARG A 774 -14.54 15.76 21.12
N ALA A 775 -15.50 16.18 20.31
CA ALA A 775 -15.29 17.06 19.17
C ALA A 775 -16.01 18.40 19.39
N LYS A 776 -15.40 19.49 18.94
CA LYS A 776 -16.06 20.80 18.82
C LYS A 776 -15.53 21.54 17.60
N VAL A 777 -16.36 22.37 16.98
CA VAL A 777 -15.89 23.25 15.89
C VAL A 777 -15.21 24.47 16.50
N GLU A 778 -13.95 24.70 16.15
CA GLU A 778 -13.16 25.86 16.57
C GLU A 778 -12.46 26.46 15.34
N LYS A 779 -12.69 27.75 15.06
CA LYS A 779 -12.12 28.46 13.88
C LYS A 779 -12.38 27.75 12.54
N GLY A 780 -13.54 27.12 12.38
CA GLY A 780 -13.93 26.41 11.16
C GLY A 780 -13.30 25.01 10.98
N MET A 781 -12.60 24.51 11.99
CA MET A 781 -11.99 23.17 12.01
C MET A 781 -12.62 22.33 13.12
N VAL A 782 -12.65 21.01 12.95
CA VAL A 782 -13.04 20.10 14.05
C VAL A 782 -11.85 19.92 14.98
N LYS A 783 -11.99 20.34 16.23
CA LYS A 783 -11.03 20.11 17.30
C LYS A 783 -11.45 18.90 18.12
N LEU A 784 -10.55 17.94 18.22
CA LEU A 784 -10.68 16.76 19.07
C LEU A 784 -9.91 16.98 20.37
N THR A 785 -10.48 16.57 21.49
CA THR A 785 -9.85 16.61 22.81
C THR A 785 -10.15 15.34 23.58
N TRP A 786 -9.21 14.86 24.38
CA TRP A 786 -9.34 13.65 25.20
C TRP A 786 -8.47 13.75 26.47
N GLU A 787 -8.51 12.72 27.30
CA GLU A 787 -7.65 12.52 28.46
C GLU A 787 -6.75 11.30 28.23
N ASN A 788 -5.43 11.50 28.36
CA ASN A 788 -4.45 10.42 28.22
C ASN A 788 -4.45 9.49 29.46
N PRO A 789 -4.09 8.21 29.31
CA PRO A 789 -3.86 7.32 30.45
C PRO A 789 -2.68 7.81 31.31
N THR A 790 -2.67 7.45 32.59
CA THR A 790 -1.59 7.78 33.54
C THR A 790 -0.49 6.71 33.62
N ASP A 791 -0.52 5.73 32.71
CA ASP A 791 0.45 4.63 32.63
C ASP A 791 1.85 5.17 32.25
N GLU A 792 2.90 4.69 32.90
CA GLU A 792 4.27 5.17 32.69
C GLU A 792 4.83 4.83 31.31
N ASP A 793 4.34 3.76 30.69
CA ASP A 793 4.73 3.33 29.33
C ASP A 793 3.93 4.04 28.24
N PHE A 794 3.04 4.98 28.59
CA PHE A 794 2.30 5.77 27.60
C PHE A 794 3.26 6.61 26.73
N VAL A 795 3.34 6.27 25.44
CA VAL A 795 4.16 7.01 24.48
C VAL A 795 3.35 8.09 23.78
N GLY A 796 2.10 7.82 23.44
CA GLY A 796 1.25 8.79 22.76
C GLY A 796 -0.13 8.28 22.37
N ALA A 797 -0.93 9.18 21.83
CA ALA A 797 -2.19 8.92 21.17
C ALA A 797 -2.03 9.01 19.65
N TYR A 798 -2.75 8.18 18.92
CA TYR A 798 -2.83 8.12 17.47
C TYR A 798 -4.27 8.36 17.04
N VAL A 799 -4.50 9.36 16.19
CA VAL A 799 -5.85 9.80 15.80
C VAL A 799 -6.08 9.55 14.32
N VAL A 800 -7.17 8.86 14.01
CA VAL A 800 -7.58 8.50 12.64
C VAL A 800 -8.98 9.00 12.35
N ARG A 801 -9.20 9.43 11.11
CA ARG A 801 -10.50 9.78 10.57
C ARG A 801 -10.91 8.81 9.45
N ASN A 802 -12.12 8.30 9.49
CA ASN A 802 -12.72 7.51 8.42
C ASN A 802 -14.17 7.96 8.17
N ARG A 803 -14.58 8.07 6.91
CA ARG A 803 -15.91 8.56 6.52
C ARG A 803 -16.96 7.45 6.46
N PHE A 804 -16.54 6.21 6.23
CA PHE A 804 -17.46 5.15 5.79
C PHE A 804 -17.78 4.14 6.89
N HIS A 805 -16.86 3.95 7.83
CA HIS A 805 -17.04 3.05 8.97
C HIS A 805 -16.17 3.47 10.16
N PRO A 806 -16.46 2.99 11.38
CA PRO A 806 -15.57 3.18 12.52
C PRO A 806 -14.20 2.54 12.28
N PRO A 807 -13.08 3.27 12.45
CA PRO A 807 -11.76 2.69 12.34
C PRO A 807 -11.52 1.62 13.39
N ARG A 808 -11.04 0.44 12.98
CA ARG A 808 -10.68 -0.66 13.90
C ARG A 808 -9.18 -0.80 14.15
N ASN A 809 -8.35 -0.13 13.36
CA ASN A 809 -6.90 -0.06 13.59
C ASN A 809 -6.35 1.33 13.23
N PRO A 810 -5.14 1.69 13.67
CA PRO A 810 -4.54 3.02 13.44
C PRO A 810 -4.27 3.37 11.96
N HIS A 811 -4.32 2.41 11.06
CA HIS A 811 -4.07 2.62 9.63
C HIS A 811 -5.36 2.71 8.80
N ASP A 812 -6.51 2.44 9.42
CA ASP A 812 -7.83 2.40 8.80
C ASP A 812 -8.46 3.78 8.61
N GLY A 813 -7.87 4.56 7.71
CA GLY A 813 -8.37 5.88 7.33
C GLY A 813 -7.27 6.89 7.03
N VAL A 814 -7.53 8.13 7.43
CA VAL A 814 -6.59 9.26 7.30
C VAL A 814 -6.04 9.59 8.69
N LYS A 815 -4.72 9.48 8.84
CA LYS A 815 -4.00 9.90 10.06
C LYS A 815 -4.16 11.41 10.25
N LEU A 816 -4.56 11.84 11.44
CA LEU A 816 -4.60 13.25 11.83
C LEU A 816 -3.50 13.63 12.80
N TYR A 817 -3.14 12.71 13.71
CA TYR A 817 -2.19 12.98 14.78
C TYR A 817 -1.49 11.71 15.25
N ALA A 818 -0.26 11.86 15.73
CA ALA A 818 0.45 10.87 16.54
C ALA A 818 1.43 11.60 17.46
N GLY A 819 1.30 11.45 18.78
CA GLY A 819 2.15 12.11 19.77
C GLY A 819 1.55 12.16 21.17
N LYS A 820 2.15 12.94 22.07
CA LYS A 820 1.80 12.99 23.51
C LYS A 820 0.68 13.98 23.87
N ASP A 821 0.28 14.82 22.94
CA ASP A 821 -0.78 15.80 23.19
C ASP A 821 -2.11 15.11 23.48
N ASN A 822 -3.02 15.87 24.07
CA ASN A 822 -4.37 15.44 24.40
C ASN A 822 -5.43 16.13 23.52
N TYR A 823 -5.00 16.70 22.39
CA TYR A 823 -5.86 17.35 21.42
C TYR A 823 -5.25 17.28 20.01
N THR A 824 -6.10 17.41 19.00
CA THR A 824 -5.67 17.69 17.63
C THR A 824 -6.75 18.44 16.86
N TYR A 825 -6.39 18.98 15.69
CA TYR A 825 -7.32 19.60 14.77
C TYR A 825 -7.38 18.78 13.47
N ASP A 826 -8.60 18.52 13.01
CA ASP A 826 -8.83 18.10 11.64
C ASP A 826 -8.78 19.33 10.72
N ASN A 827 -7.56 19.72 10.36
CA ASN A 827 -7.28 20.93 9.56
C ASN A 827 -7.76 20.84 8.10
N PHE A 828 -8.02 19.62 7.62
CA PHE A 828 -8.43 19.36 6.25
C PHE A 828 -9.86 18.86 6.14
N GLY A 829 -10.45 18.30 7.21
CA GLY A 829 -11.79 17.74 7.17
C GLY A 829 -12.88 18.78 7.04
N ASN A 830 -13.98 18.36 6.42
CA ASN A 830 -15.18 19.17 6.25
C ASN A 830 -16.04 19.11 7.53
N THR A 831 -16.31 20.25 8.14
CA THR A 831 -17.12 20.33 9.38
C THR A 831 -18.60 19.96 9.20
N LYS A 832 -19.07 19.71 7.97
CA LYS A 832 -20.49 19.46 7.64
C LYS A 832 -20.77 18.07 7.08
N ILE A 833 -19.77 17.19 7.06
CA ILE A 833 -19.90 15.82 6.54
C ILE A 833 -19.71 14.87 7.70
N GLU A 834 -20.65 13.94 7.88
CA GLU A 834 -20.58 12.88 8.90
C GLU A 834 -19.33 12.02 8.71
N LYS A 835 -18.72 11.64 9.84
CA LYS A 835 -17.54 10.77 9.86
C LYS A 835 -17.25 10.22 11.25
N TYR A 836 -16.33 9.26 11.29
CA TYR A 836 -15.81 8.66 12.51
C TYR A 836 -14.40 9.18 12.80
N TYR A 837 -14.16 9.51 14.06
CA TYR A 837 -12.84 9.69 14.63
C TYR A 837 -12.54 8.54 15.59
N ALA A 838 -11.35 7.97 15.50
CA ALA A 838 -10.87 6.97 16.44
C ALA A 838 -9.55 7.44 17.06
N VAL A 839 -9.44 7.28 18.38
CA VAL A 839 -8.21 7.55 19.13
C VAL A 839 -7.70 6.25 19.74
N PHE A 840 -6.48 5.89 19.36
CA PHE A 840 -5.72 4.76 19.90
C PHE A 840 -4.63 5.31 20.80
N THR A 841 -4.31 4.63 21.89
CA THR A 841 -3.07 4.90 22.66
C THR A 841 -2.03 3.86 22.31
N TYR A 842 -0.74 4.20 22.42
CA TYR A 842 0.33 3.25 22.14
C TYR A 842 1.51 3.38 23.09
N ASP A 843 2.21 2.27 23.27
CA ASP A 843 3.41 2.12 24.10
C ASP A 843 4.71 2.09 23.26
N ASN A 844 5.83 1.74 23.89
CA ASN A 844 7.14 1.63 23.26
C ASN A 844 7.30 0.37 22.38
N VAL A 845 6.33 -0.52 22.28
CA VAL A 845 6.34 -1.73 21.44
C VAL A 845 5.43 -1.57 20.20
N PRO A 846 5.04 -0.32 19.95
CA PRO A 846 3.69 0.13 19.58
C PRO A 846 2.54 -0.91 19.66
N ASN A 847 2.23 -1.40 20.86
CA ASN A 847 0.93 -2.04 21.10
C ASN A 847 -0.14 -0.95 21.14
N TYR A 848 -1.16 -1.04 20.29
CA TYR A 848 -2.27 -0.08 20.26
C TYR A 848 -3.42 -0.55 21.13
N SER A 849 -4.02 0.36 21.91
CA SER A 849 -5.27 0.08 22.63
C SER A 849 -6.44 -0.15 21.67
N GLU A 850 -7.53 -0.72 22.17
CA GLU A 850 -8.82 -0.62 21.50
C GLU A 850 -9.17 0.86 21.19
N PRO A 851 -9.83 1.15 20.06
CA PRO A 851 -10.15 2.51 19.67
C PRO A 851 -11.26 3.10 20.55
N VAL A 852 -11.07 4.34 20.95
CA VAL A 852 -12.19 5.18 21.43
C VAL A 852 -12.75 5.92 20.24
N ILE A 853 -13.99 5.59 19.87
CA ILE A 853 -14.64 6.08 18.66
C ILE A 853 -15.60 7.22 19.00
N LEU A 854 -15.59 8.25 18.16
CA LEU A 854 -16.56 9.34 18.14
C LEU A 854 -17.16 9.44 16.74
N HIS A 855 -18.48 9.32 16.65
CA HIS A 855 -19.23 9.70 15.45
C HIS A 855 -19.51 11.21 15.51
N TYR A 856 -19.06 11.94 14.49
CA TYR A 856 -19.17 13.41 14.38
C TYR A 856 -20.22 13.81 13.36
#